data_AF-A0A524G184-F1
#
_entry.id   AF-A0A524G184-F1
#
_cell.length_a   1.000
_cell.length_b   1.000
_cell.length_c   1.000
_cell.angle_alpha   90.00
_cell.angle_beta   90.00
_cell.angle_gamma   90.00
#
_symmetry.space_group_name_H-M   'P 1'
#
loop_
_entity.id
_entity.type
_entity.pdbx_description
1 polymer ?
#
loop_
_entity_poly.entity_id
_entity_poly.type
_entity_poly.pdbx_seq_one_letter_code
_entity_poly.pdbx_strand_id
1 'polypeptide(L)'
;MSFYWEPANSPKKKSNGTRIIAAIIILMVVVSTGLVFVAVIEPNGAAPMAKVRVAVLDSGVDVDFSLQSRVVAEASFVTIENGYDFEDLSTTDSRPSDVPHGTIIARQLATYPNVEIVNGKVLSDDGTGTSLAIIDAMEWAIEQNASVINLSLGGSPTLGDPIEAAIDWAFSQGVIVVASAGNNGEGGILGTTIESPALFDTCIAVGALMEDGTPADFTSIGPSDGRYMKPDISAPGYTTFTDGSTYYGTSFSAPRVAGAAAELIGHSIDGNITYTPGSIMTALLKGADPILNYPDYMVGAGKLNVQRSLSIIQDNAEQHSLPGICFAFPGELPIDFERLFASDTYNFNIRMFVAGNTNFSTTVVSTTPSAFVIPDEFEINQVGRVPVTVNVPDSGVTEIEGTVIFTSEDFGSCTLNISFDVGTAVARIAFDISHTPWDIDTIFGQFREFYKVLVENDISVTEIRNSSATTNSSLHEFDAVVILDPCSYSANETNPLDVTRYYLPFSQDEKQAYEDYYNSGGGIFVVALSQDSLNLTSLNEFLDWTGFAFTSFEVPGGDTPDIVDSIDPHIITSGVNGFHYLGATITIPTDGYELARYGVEPVLGCKEGVQGGKLVVTGSNFMLDNYGLLGLYEGPDDNAVLAVRIVLWCAGVLI
;
A
#
# COMPACT_ATOMS: atom_id res chain seq x y z
N MET A 1 1.00 -17.18 -0.42
CA MET A 1 2.38 -17.32 0.10
C MET A 1 3.25 -16.37 -0.70
N SER A 2 3.46 -15.15 -0.22
CA SER A 2 4.49 -14.25 -0.76
C SER A 2 5.72 -14.35 0.13
N PHE A 3 6.89 -14.49 -0.48
CA PHE A 3 8.17 -14.41 0.24
C PHE A 3 8.50 -12.93 0.47
N TYR A 4 8.87 -12.55 1.70
CA TYR A 4 8.96 -11.14 2.12
C TYR A 4 10.25 -10.42 1.72
N TRP A 5 11.23 -11.09 1.09
CA TRP A 5 12.43 -10.47 0.53
C TRP A 5 13.07 -11.39 -0.51
N GLU A 6 13.63 -10.81 -1.57
CA GLU A 6 14.40 -11.57 -2.57
C GLU A 6 15.91 -11.30 -2.42
N PRO A 7 16.76 -12.34 -2.34
CA PRO A 7 18.18 -12.17 -2.56
C PRO A 7 18.44 -11.90 -4.05
N ALA A 8 19.01 -10.74 -4.38
CA ALA A 8 19.36 -10.43 -5.77
C ALA A 8 20.39 -11.41 -6.36
N ASN A 9 20.16 -11.82 -7.62
CA ASN A 9 21.13 -12.56 -8.42
C ASN A 9 22.45 -11.76 -8.56
N SER A 10 23.56 -12.36 -8.12
CA SER A 10 24.88 -11.73 -8.11
C SER A 10 25.31 -11.24 -9.50
N PRO A 11 25.80 -9.99 -9.67
CA PRO A 11 26.49 -9.58 -10.88
C PRO A 11 27.79 -10.38 -11.04
N LYS A 12 27.99 -11.01 -12.21
CA LYS A 12 29.25 -11.69 -12.55
C LYS A 12 30.43 -10.72 -12.47
N LYS A 13 31.15 -10.73 -11.35
CA LYS A 13 32.44 -10.02 -11.21
C LYS A 13 33.50 -10.69 -12.09
N LYS A 14 34.06 -9.92 -13.03
CA LYS A 14 35.34 -10.24 -13.66
C LYS A 14 36.45 -10.13 -12.61
N SER A 15 37.17 -11.23 -12.40
CA SER A 15 38.34 -11.27 -11.54
C SER A 15 39.48 -10.42 -12.10
N ASN A 16 40.19 -9.71 -11.23
CA ASN A 16 41.65 -9.74 -11.20
C ASN A 16 42.11 -9.35 -9.79
N GLY A 17 42.89 -10.25 -9.17
CA GLY A 17 43.36 -10.11 -7.81
C GLY A 17 44.61 -9.24 -7.68
N THR A 18 44.95 -8.90 -6.43
CA THR A 18 46.16 -9.37 -5.75
C THR A 18 46.06 -9.01 -4.26
N ARG A 19 46.37 -9.99 -3.41
CA ARG A 19 46.38 -9.95 -1.94
C ARG A 19 47.57 -9.14 -1.40
N ILE A 20 47.39 -8.41 -0.30
CA ILE A 20 48.46 -8.18 0.69
C ILE A 20 47.90 -8.47 2.09
N ILE A 21 48.59 -9.37 2.77
CA ILE A 21 48.36 -9.85 4.14
C ILE A 21 49.15 -8.96 5.10
N ALA A 22 48.56 -8.59 6.23
CA ALA A 22 49.32 -8.33 7.45
C ALA A 22 48.48 -8.71 8.68
N ALA A 23 48.85 -9.82 9.31
CA ALA A 23 48.35 -10.31 10.59
C ALA A 23 49.36 -9.96 11.70
N ILE A 24 48.89 -9.51 12.87
CA ILE A 24 49.67 -9.44 14.12
C ILE A 24 48.68 -9.75 15.27
N ILE A 25 48.57 -10.99 15.73
CA ILE A 25 49.22 -11.62 16.91
C ILE A 25 48.82 -11.00 18.27
N ILE A 26 48.00 -11.77 19.00
CA ILE A 26 47.63 -11.62 20.42
C ILE A 26 48.86 -11.93 21.30
N LEU A 27 49.07 -11.14 22.36
CA LEU A 27 49.94 -11.50 23.47
C LEU A 27 49.14 -11.43 24.79
N MET A 28 48.92 -12.59 25.40
CA MET A 28 48.52 -12.75 26.81
C MET A 28 49.72 -13.28 27.59
N VAL A 29 50.15 -12.55 28.63
CA VAL A 29 50.88 -13.09 29.80
C VAL A 29 50.33 -12.39 31.04
N VAL A 30 49.87 -13.20 32.00
CA VAL A 30 49.33 -12.76 33.30
C VAL A 30 50.47 -12.71 34.33
N VAL A 31 50.22 -11.94 35.39
CA VAL A 31 50.80 -11.95 36.75
C VAL A 31 51.82 -10.84 37.03
N SER A 32 51.34 -9.73 37.61
CA SER A 32 51.54 -9.42 39.04
C SER A 32 51.07 -8.00 39.35
N THR A 33 50.10 -7.88 40.26
CA THR A 33 49.70 -6.66 40.99
C THR A 33 49.34 -5.43 40.14
N GLY A 34 48.05 -5.25 39.90
CA GLY A 34 47.50 -3.98 39.45
C GLY A 34 46.05 -4.12 39.02
N LEU A 35 45.12 -3.67 39.86
CA LEU A 35 43.77 -3.33 39.42
C LEU A 35 43.90 -2.38 38.22
N VAL A 36 43.56 -2.85 37.02
CA VAL A 36 43.33 -1.96 35.88
C VAL A 36 41.84 -1.68 35.85
N PHE A 37 41.46 -0.54 36.41
CA PHE A 37 40.22 0.12 36.04
C PHE A 37 40.39 0.56 34.59
N VAL A 38 39.73 -0.14 33.66
CA VAL A 38 39.50 0.40 32.32
C VAL A 38 38.34 1.38 32.47
N ALA A 39 38.66 2.64 32.78
CA ALA A 39 37.72 3.72 32.55
C ALA A 39 37.63 3.91 31.04
N VAL A 40 36.52 3.47 30.45
CA VAL A 40 36.13 3.91 29.10
C VAL A 40 35.85 5.40 29.24
N ILE A 41 36.81 6.22 28.80
CA ILE A 41 36.60 7.65 28.65
C ILE A 41 35.85 7.80 27.33
N GLU A 42 34.53 7.99 27.42
CA GLU A 42 33.71 8.40 26.28
C GLU A 42 34.24 9.75 25.76
N PRO A 43 34.62 9.85 24.48
CA PRO A 43 35.00 11.13 23.91
C PRO A 43 33.74 11.96 23.70
N ASN A 44 33.68 13.07 24.44
CA ASN A 44 32.66 14.13 24.47
C ASN A 44 31.55 13.93 25.51
N GLY A 45 31.56 14.80 26.53
CA GLY A 45 30.60 14.85 27.63
C GLY A 45 29.19 15.30 27.22
N ALA A 46 28.53 14.50 26.37
CA ALA A 46 27.08 14.42 26.37
C ALA A 46 26.67 13.58 27.58
N ALA A 47 25.62 13.98 28.30
CA ALA A 47 25.00 13.09 29.27
C ALA A 47 24.53 11.81 28.54
N PRO A 48 24.59 10.63 29.18
CA PRO A 48 24.10 9.41 28.54
C PRO A 48 22.61 9.57 28.23
N MET A 49 22.25 9.39 26.95
CA MET A 49 20.88 9.55 26.49
C MET A 49 19.95 8.52 27.14
N ALA A 50 18.73 8.93 27.50
CA ALA A 50 17.72 8.04 28.08
C ALA A 50 17.50 6.79 27.22
N LYS A 51 17.58 5.61 27.85
CA LYS A 51 17.41 4.32 27.18
C LYS A 51 15.95 4.10 26.77
N VAL A 52 15.75 3.59 25.56
CA VAL A 52 14.45 3.31 24.97
C VAL A 52 14.42 1.88 24.48
N ARG A 53 13.37 1.15 24.85
CA ARG A 53 13.18 -0.23 24.41
C ARG A 53 12.48 -0.26 23.06
N VAL A 54 13.07 -0.98 22.11
CA VAL A 54 12.53 -1.24 20.78
C VAL A 54 12.33 -2.75 20.63
N ALA A 55 11.11 -3.16 20.38
CA ALA A 55 10.80 -4.56 20.08
C ALA A 55 11.07 -4.87 18.61
N VAL A 56 11.72 -6.01 18.37
CA VAL A 56 11.91 -6.61 17.05
C VAL A 56 11.04 -7.85 17.03
N LEU A 57 9.89 -7.75 16.36
CA LEU A 57 9.00 -8.90 16.14
C LEU A 57 9.30 -9.46 14.75
N ASP A 58 10.13 -10.51 14.70
CA ASP A 58 10.73 -11.02 13.46
C ASP A 58 11.05 -12.53 13.60
N SER A 59 12.05 -13.03 12.88
CA SER A 59 12.55 -14.41 12.88
C SER A 59 13.34 -14.81 14.13
N GLY A 60 13.52 -13.91 15.09
CA GLY A 60 14.40 -14.11 16.25
C GLY A 60 15.77 -13.46 16.05
N VAL A 61 16.68 -13.62 17.01
CA VAL A 61 17.98 -12.93 17.01
C VAL A 61 19.10 -13.86 17.46
N ASP A 62 20.13 -14.00 16.64
CA ASP A 62 21.39 -14.63 17.02
C ASP A 62 22.20 -13.68 17.90
N VAL A 63 22.03 -13.81 19.23
CA VAL A 63 22.72 -12.94 20.21
C VAL A 63 24.22 -13.27 20.26
N ASP A 64 25.03 -12.36 19.72
CA ASP A 64 26.48 -12.38 19.82
C ASP A 64 27.01 -11.29 20.78
N PHE A 65 28.34 -11.14 20.86
CA PHE A 65 28.97 -10.15 21.73
C PHE A 65 28.54 -8.69 21.43
N SER A 66 28.15 -8.38 20.20
CA SER A 66 27.69 -7.03 19.82
C SER A 66 26.27 -6.73 20.28
N LEU A 67 25.44 -7.77 20.43
CA LEU A 67 24.03 -7.66 20.84
C LEU A 67 23.78 -8.05 22.29
N GLN A 68 24.70 -8.78 22.94
CA GLN A 68 24.50 -9.33 24.29
C GLN A 68 24.19 -8.26 25.35
N SER A 69 24.76 -7.06 25.24
CA SER A 69 24.45 -5.96 26.16
C SER A 69 23.27 -5.08 25.73
N ARG A 70 22.63 -5.42 24.61
CA ARG A 70 21.52 -4.67 24.00
C ARG A 70 20.21 -5.40 24.16
N VAL A 71 20.19 -6.72 24.03
CA VAL A 71 18.98 -7.53 24.20
C VAL A 71 18.64 -7.62 25.69
N VAL A 72 17.48 -7.08 26.07
CA VAL A 72 17.03 -7.00 27.48
C VAL A 72 15.89 -7.96 27.80
N ALA A 73 15.19 -8.46 26.79
CA ALA A 73 14.15 -9.49 26.90
C ALA A 73 14.08 -10.29 25.60
N GLU A 74 13.72 -11.57 25.70
CA GLU A 74 13.56 -12.45 24.55
C GLU A 74 12.45 -13.49 24.79
N ALA A 75 11.63 -13.75 23.78
CA ALA A 75 10.59 -14.78 23.78
C ALA A 75 10.28 -15.24 22.34
N SER A 76 9.74 -16.46 22.21
CA SER A 76 9.22 -16.96 20.94
C SER A 76 7.73 -17.22 21.03
N PHE A 77 7.04 -16.87 19.96
CA PHE A 77 5.59 -16.95 19.78
C PHE A 77 5.21 -17.91 18.65
N VAL A 78 6.18 -18.66 18.11
CA VAL A 78 5.94 -19.77 17.18
C VAL A 78 5.43 -20.97 17.98
N THR A 79 4.13 -20.95 18.28
CA THR A 79 3.46 -21.95 19.13
C THR A 79 2.15 -22.43 18.49
N ILE A 80 1.69 -23.62 18.89
CA ILE A 80 0.41 -24.16 18.44
C ILE A 80 -0.77 -23.27 18.86
N GLU A 81 -0.68 -22.66 20.05
CA GLU A 81 -1.69 -21.73 20.56
C GLU A 81 -1.83 -20.49 19.66
N ASN A 82 -0.74 -20.10 19.01
CA ASN A 82 -0.71 -18.99 18.06
C ASN A 82 -0.99 -19.39 16.61
N GLY A 83 -1.51 -20.60 16.39
CA GLY A 83 -1.96 -21.03 15.06
C GLY A 83 -0.88 -21.67 14.18
N TYR A 84 0.30 -21.99 14.73
CA TYR A 84 1.28 -22.81 14.03
C TYR A 84 0.97 -24.31 14.13
N ASP A 85 1.42 -25.08 13.14
CA ASP A 85 1.34 -26.55 13.17
C ASP A 85 2.41 -27.20 14.09
N PHE A 86 3.35 -26.40 14.59
CA PHE A 86 4.47 -26.85 15.41
C PHE A 86 4.86 -25.78 16.44
N GLU A 87 5.76 -26.15 17.36
CA GLU A 87 6.35 -25.21 18.33
C GLU A 87 7.84 -25.04 18.06
N ASP A 88 8.29 -23.78 18.09
CA ASP A 88 9.68 -23.42 18.22
C ASP A 88 9.83 -22.38 19.34
N LEU A 89 10.26 -22.84 20.51
CA LEU A 89 10.47 -21.98 21.68
C LEU A 89 11.85 -21.31 21.70
N SER A 90 12.69 -21.55 20.69
CA SER A 90 13.96 -20.86 20.56
C SER A 90 13.76 -19.39 20.20
N THR A 91 14.56 -18.51 20.79
CA THR A 91 14.60 -17.07 20.45
C THR A 91 15.66 -16.75 19.40
N THR A 92 16.41 -17.76 18.96
CA THR A 92 17.39 -17.65 17.89
C THR A 92 16.72 -17.45 16.54
N ASP A 93 17.42 -16.76 15.66
CA ASP A 93 16.97 -16.45 14.31
C ASP A 93 16.66 -17.75 13.55
N SER A 94 15.43 -17.89 13.04
CA SER A 94 14.97 -19.01 12.21
C SER A 94 15.62 -19.04 10.82
N ARG A 95 16.24 -17.92 10.42
CA ARG A 95 16.92 -17.75 9.14
C ARG A 95 16.05 -18.11 7.92
N PRO A 96 14.85 -17.53 7.81
CA PRO A 96 14.00 -17.78 6.66
C PRO A 96 14.78 -17.48 5.36
N SER A 97 14.65 -18.37 4.37
CA SER A 97 15.40 -18.31 3.11
C SER A 97 16.93 -18.18 3.27
N ASP A 98 17.50 -18.79 4.32
CA ASP A 98 18.91 -18.73 4.71
C ASP A 98 19.42 -17.32 5.09
N VAL A 99 18.52 -16.36 5.34
CA VAL A 99 18.86 -14.99 5.74
C VAL A 99 18.62 -14.81 7.23
N PRO A 100 19.62 -14.40 8.04
CA PRO A 100 19.43 -14.10 9.46
C PRO A 100 18.71 -12.75 9.63
N HIS A 101 17.45 -12.70 9.20
CA HIS A 101 16.70 -11.47 8.97
C HIS A 101 16.55 -10.67 10.27
N GLY A 102 15.99 -11.27 11.32
CA GLY A 102 15.78 -10.60 12.61
C GLY A 102 17.08 -10.18 13.28
N THR A 103 18.16 -10.95 13.10
CA THR A 103 19.51 -10.58 13.55
C THR A 103 20.04 -9.34 12.82
N ILE A 104 19.81 -9.24 11.51
CA ILE A 104 20.18 -8.04 10.73
C ILE A 104 19.42 -6.82 11.25
N ILE A 105 18.11 -6.94 11.43
CA ILE A 105 17.24 -5.87 11.97
C ILE A 105 17.73 -5.42 13.35
N ALA A 106 17.96 -6.36 14.26
CA ALA A 106 18.47 -6.09 15.61
C ALA A 106 19.83 -5.36 15.59
N ARG A 107 20.74 -5.75 14.70
CA ARG A 107 22.04 -5.06 14.55
C ARG A 107 21.89 -3.65 14.00
N GLN A 108 20.96 -3.41 13.07
CA GLN A 108 20.69 -2.05 12.60
C GLN A 108 20.18 -1.16 13.74
N LEU A 109 19.25 -1.66 14.55
CA LEU A 109 18.75 -0.94 15.73
C LEU A 109 19.84 -0.70 16.78
N ALA A 110 20.75 -1.66 16.98
CA ALA A 110 21.87 -1.51 17.92
C ALA A 110 22.86 -0.39 17.55
N THR A 111 22.78 0.17 16.33
CA THR A 111 23.57 1.36 15.94
C THR A 111 23.08 2.63 16.63
N TYR A 112 21.83 2.66 17.11
CA TYR A 112 21.28 3.76 17.90
C TYR A 112 21.71 3.57 19.37
N PRO A 113 22.48 4.53 19.94
CA PRO A 113 23.16 4.30 21.21
C PRO A 113 22.22 4.15 22.41
N ASN A 114 21.02 4.69 22.34
CA ASN A 114 20.02 4.62 23.40
C ASN A 114 19.06 3.41 23.28
N VAL A 115 19.14 2.62 22.21
CA VAL A 115 18.25 1.47 22.01
C VAL A 115 18.66 0.28 22.88
N GLU A 116 17.65 -0.29 23.54
CA GLU A 116 17.59 -1.62 24.15
C GLU A 116 16.62 -2.48 23.35
N ILE A 117 16.97 -3.74 23.07
CA ILE A 117 16.24 -4.61 22.15
C ILE A 117 15.38 -5.60 22.93
N VAL A 118 14.11 -5.68 22.56
CA VAL A 118 13.19 -6.73 22.99
C VAL A 118 12.98 -7.69 21.81
N ASN A 119 13.50 -8.92 21.90
CA ASN A 119 13.47 -9.89 20.80
C ASN A 119 12.21 -10.77 20.90
N GLY A 120 11.25 -10.57 20.00
CA GLY A 120 10.09 -11.44 19.87
C GLY A 120 10.17 -12.25 18.58
N LYS A 121 10.38 -13.56 18.67
CA LYS A 121 10.34 -14.42 17.49
C LYS A 121 8.88 -14.72 17.13
N VAL A 122 8.43 -14.22 15.98
CA VAL A 122 7.11 -14.45 15.42
C VAL A 122 7.16 -15.13 14.05
N LEU A 123 8.33 -15.22 13.39
CA LEU A 123 8.46 -15.89 12.09
C LEU A 123 9.09 -17.27 12.20
N SER A 124 8.46 -18.22 11.52
CA SER A 124 8.90 -19.61 11.32
C SER A 124 10.09 -19.71 10.33
N ASP A 125 10.73 -20.88 10.24
CA ASP A 125 11.87 -21.18 9.35
C ASP A 125 11.56 -21.01 7.85
N ASP A 126 10.27 -21.07 7.48
CA ASP A 126 9.80 -20.79 6.11
C ASP A 126 9.45 -19.31 5.88
N GLY A 127 9.60 -18.46 6.90
CA GLY A 127 9.26 -17.04 6.86
C GLY A 127 7.79 -16.74 7.14
N THR A 128 6.99 -17.75 7.49
CA THR A 128 5.57 -17.56 7.80
C THR A 128 5.38 -16.92 9.19
N GLY A 129 4.53 -15.91 9.24
CA GLY A 129 4.03 -15.27 10.46
C GLY A 129 2.52 -15.40 10.56
N THR A 130 1.99 -15.83 11.70
CA THR A 130 0.54 -15.81 11.98
C THR A 130 0.15 -14.50 12.66
N SER A 131 -1.03 -13.96 12.34
CA SER A 131 -1.56 -12.76 12.99
C SER A 131 -1.66 -12.90 14.53
N LEU A 132 -2.03 -14.09 15.03
CA LEU A 132 -2.08 -14.36 16.47
C LEU A 132 -0.71 -14.20 17.15
N ALA A 133 0.34 -14.82 16.60
CA ALA A 133 1.69 -14.65 17.14
C ALA A 133 2.17 -13.20 17.12
N ILE A 134 1.82 -12.43 16.09
CA ILE A 134 2.17 -11.01 16.01
C ILE A 134 1.45 -10.24 17.12
N ILE A 135 0.15 -10.46 17.32
CA ILE A 135 -0.66 -9.81 18.35
C ILE A 135 -0.14 -10.16 19.76
N ASP A 136 0.06 -11.43 20.06
CA ASP A 136 0.57 -11.90 21.35
C ASP A 136 1.96 -11.33 21.64
N ALA A 137 2.82 -11.28 20.62
CA ALA A 137 4.15 -10.70 20.76
C ALA A 137 4.13 -9.18 20.93
N MET A 138 3.17 -8.48 20.33
CA MET A 138 2.95 -7.06 20.57
C MET A 138 2.50 -6.79 22.01
N GLU A 139 1.52 -7.55 22.54
CA GLU A 139 1.09 -7.45 23.93
C GLU A 139 2.27 -7.68 24.87
N TRP A 140 3.01 -8.77 24.67
CA TRP A 140 4.20 -9.07 25.47
C TRP A 140 5.27 -7.98 25.37
N ALA A 141 5.52 -7.42 24.19
CA ALA A 141 6.50 -6.35 24.02
C ALA A 141 6.13 -5.10 24.84
N ILE A 142 4.85 -4.76 24.92
CA ILE A 142 4.33 -3.67 25.76
C ILE A 142 4.52 -3.99 27.23
N GLU A 143 4.28 -5.23 27.67
CA GLU A 143 4.60 -5.67 29.04
C GLU A 143 6.10 -5.59 29.35
N GLN A 144 6.96 -5.80 28.34
CA GLN A 144 8.39 -5.55 28.41
C GLN A 144 8.75 -4.05 28.32
N ASN A 145 7.79 -3.14 28.42
CA ASN A 145 7.96 -1.68 28.37
C ASN A 145 8.63 -1.19 27.07
N ALA A 146 8.38 -1.86 25.94
CA ALA A 146 8.76 -1.33 24.63
C ALA A 146 8.03 0.00 24.37
N SER A 147 8.76 1.01 23.88
CA SER A 147 8.16 2.27 23.42
C SER A 147 8.00 2.31 21.90
N VAL A 148 8.70 1.42 21.19
CA VAL A 148 8.63 1.27 19.74
C VAL A 148 8.58 -0.23 19.41
N ILE A 149 7.75 -0.62 18.45
CA ILE A 149 7.69 -1.97 17.89
C ILE A 149 8.04 -1.87 16.41
N ASN A 150 9.04 -2.63 15.99
CA ASN A 150 9.45 -2.77 14.59
C ASN A 150 8.88 -4.07 14.01
N LEU A 151 8.11 -3.94 12.93
CA LEU A 151 7.54 -5.03 12.14
C LEU A 151 8.17 -5.01 10.74
N SER A 152 9.29 -5.70 10.58
CA SER A 152 9.96 -5.85 9.28
C SER A 152 9.38 -7.02 8.48
N LEU A 153 8.05 -7.10 8.47
CA LEU A 153 7.20 -8.13 7.90
C LEU A 153 5.93 -7.49 7.35
N GLY A 154 5.17 -8.22 6.55
CA GLY A 154 3.90 -7.74 6.02
C GLY A 154 3.02 -8.84 5.47
N GLY A 155 2.00 -8.49 4.71
CA GLY A 155 1.11 -9.41 4.02
C GLY A 155 0.04 -8.63 3.27
N SER A 156 -0.61 -9.30 2.31
CA SER A 156 -1.79 -8.72 1.68
C SER A 156 -2.85 -8.42 2.75
N PRO A 157 -3.47 -7.22 2.74
CA PRO A 157 -4.56 -6.91 3.65
C PRO A 157 -5.69 -7.95 3.57
N THR A 158 -6.32 -8.23 4.71
CA THR A 158 -7.42 -9.20 4.80
C THR A 158 -8.67 -8.55 5.37
N LEU A 159 -9.85 -9.12 5.09
CA LEU A 159 -11.08 -8.64 5.70
C LEU A 159 -11.08 -8.93 7.19
N GLY A 160 -11.19 -7.88 8.00
CA GLY A 160 -11.22 -7.99 9.45
C GLY A 160 -9.86 -8.30 10.05
N ASP A 161 -8.78 -7.82 9.42
CA ASP A 161 -7.40 -7.98 9.89
C ASP A 161 -7.30 -7.60 11.39
N PRO A 162 -7.00 -8.56 12.27
CA PRO A 162 -7.00 -8.34 13.71
C PRO A 162 -5.78 -7.54 14.18
N ILE A 163 -4.74 -7.41 13.35
CA ILE A 163 -3.52 -6.66 13.68
C ILE A 163 -3.84 -5.16 13.77
N GLU A 164 -4.84 -4.65 13.02
CA GLU A 164 -5.28 -3.25 13.11
C GLU A 164 -5.62 -2.86 14.56
N ALA A 165 -6.49 -3.65 15.20
CA ALA A 165 -6.93 -3.39 16.56
C ALA A 165 -5.78 -3.49 17.57
N ALA A 166 -4.82 -4.39 17.34
CA ALA A 166 -3.63 -4.51 18.18
C ALA A 166 -2.69 -3.30 18.05
N ILE A 167 -2.55 -2.74 16.85
CA ILE A 167 -1.76 -1.54 16.59
C ILE A 167 -2.42 -0.30 17.19
N ASP A 168 -3.73 -0.15 17.02
CA ASP A 168 -4.48 0.94 17.66
C ASP A 168 -4.40 0.86 19.19
N TRP A 169 -4.48 -0.36 19.73
CA TRP A 169 -4.28 -0.56 21.16
C TRP A 169 -2.84 -0.21 21.59
N ALA A 170 -1.81 -0.65 20.87
CA ALA A 170 -0.42 -0.29 21.15
C ALA A 170 -0.21 1.23 21.14
N PHE A 171 -0.77 1.91 20.13
CA PHE A 171 -0.76 3.37 20.02
C PHE A 171 -1.42 4.04 21.24
N SER A 172 -2.57 3.52 21.69
CA SER A 172 -3.25 4.00 22.90
C SER A 172 -2.42 3.81 24.19
N GLN A 173 -1.51 2.83 24.22
CA GLN A 173 -0.56 2.60 25.32
C GLN A 173 0.69 3.48 25.21
N GLY A 174 0.77 4.37 24.22
CA GLY A 174 1.92 5.23 24.01
C GLY A 174 3.07 4.57 23.23
N VAL A 175 2.80 3.47 22.54
CA VAL A 175 3.80 2.71 21.78
C VAL A 175 3.67 3.01 20.29
N ILE A 176 4.81 3.25 19.64
CA ILE A 176 4.88 3.54 18.21
C ILE A 176 5.12 2.24 17.45
N VAL A 177 4.27 1.91 16.49
CA VAL A 177 4.50 0.78 15.58
C VAL A 177 5.07 1.30 14.26
N VAL A 178 6.16 0.68 13.82
CA VAL A 178 6.84 0.99 12.56
C VAL A 178 6.91 -0.28 11.74
N ALA A 179 6.36 -0.26 10.54
CA ALA A 179 6.30 -1.41 9.65
C ALA A 179 6.92 -1.12 8.28
N SER A 180 7.48 -2.16 7.67
CA SER A 180 7.89 -2.14 6.28
C SER A 180 6.68 -1.95 5.37
N ALA A 181 6.76 -1.05 4.39
CA ALA A 181 5.65 -0.79 3.47
C ALA A 181 5.23 -2.00 2.61
N GLY A 182 6.15 -2.96 2.42
CA GLY A 182 5.99 -4.10 1.50
C GLY A 182 6.97 -4.02 0.32
N ASN A 183 7.09 -5.11 -0.41
CA ASN A 183 8.05 -5.25 -1.52
C ASN A 183 7.37 -5.58 -2.86
N ASN A 184 6.11 -5.14 -3.03
CA ASN A 184 5.27 -5.47 -4.18
C ASN A 184 5.05 -4.30 -5.16
N GLY A 185 5.86 -3.23 -5.13
CA GLY A 185 5.63 -2.04 -5.97
C GLY A 185 6.02 -2.17 -7.44
N GLU A 186 6.78 -3.21 -7.82
CA GLU A 186 7.21 -3.55 -9.18
C GLU A 186 7.55 -2.34 -10.09
N GLY A 187 8.62 -1.61 -9.79
CA GLY A 187 9.07 -0.44 -10.57
C GLY A 187 8.12 0.76 -10.52
N GLY A 188 7.20 0.78 -9.55
CA GLY A 188 6.08 1.73 -9.49
C GLY A 188 4.93 1.40 -10.44
N ILE A 189 4.95 0.23 -11.07
CA ILE A 189 3.90 -0.26 -11.98
C ILE A 189 2.68 -0.67 -11.15
N LEU A 190 2.87 -1.38 -10.05
CA LEU A 190 1.77 -1.79 -9.17
C LEU A 190 1.48 -0.73 -8.12
N GLY A 191 0.27 -0.19 -8.15
CA GLY A 191 -0.25 0.72 -7.13
C GLY A 191 -1.06 0.01 -6.05
N THR A 192 -1.33 0.69 -4.94
CA THR A 192 -2.11 0.12 -3.81
C THR A 192 -1.50 -1.19 -3.31
N THR A 193 -0.18 -1.22 -3.19
CA THR A 193 0.60 -2.41 -2.80
C THR A 193 1.13 -2.34 -1.38
N ILE A 194 0.71 -1.34 -0.60
CA ILE A 194 1.07 -1.20 0.81
C ILE A 194 0.45 -2.36 1.60
N GLU A 195 1.32 -3.12 2.25
CA GLU A 195 0.94 -4.33 2.97
C GLU A 195 0.36 -4.02 4.37
N SER A 196 -0.45 -4.94 4.89
CA SER A 196 -0.70 -5.00 6.32
C SER A 196 0.58 -5.46 7.03
N PRO A 197 0.99 -4.87 8.17
CA PRO A 197 0.25 -3.85 8.94
C PRO A 197 0.59 -2.39 8.60
N ALA A 198 1.48 -2.15 7.65
CA ALA A 198 1.91 -0.79 7.29
C ALA A 198 0.74 0.09 6.79
N LEU A 199 -0.29 -0.53 6.23
CA LEU A 199 -1.56 0.09 5.82
C LEU A 199 -2.22 0.96 6.90
N PHE A 200 -2.17 0.57 8.18
CA PHE A 200 -3.00 1.18 9.23
C PHE A 200 -2.56 2.60 9.62
N ASP A 201 -3.52 3.43 10.05
CA ASP A 201 -3.30 4.86 10.29
C ASP A 201 -2.27 5.14 11.38
N THR A 202 -2.34 4.38 12.47
CA THR A 202 -1.50 4.49 13.67
C THR A 202 -0.20 3.70 13.56
N CYS A 203 0.09 3.12 12.38
CA CYS A 203 1.37 2.51 12.03
C CYS A 203 2.16 3.43 11.10
N ILE A 204 3.47 3.57 11.32
CA ILE A 204 4.36 4.25 10.37
C ILE A 204 4.76 3.26 9.27
N ALA A 205 4.30 3.47 8.04
CA ALA A 205 4.74 2.72 6.87
C ALA A 205 6.04 3.29 6.30
N VAL A 206 7.03 2.43 6.11
CA VAL A 206 8.35 2.85 5.65
C VAL A 206 8.69 2.28 4.27
N GLY A 207 8.82 3.18 3.29
CA GLY A 207 9.30 2.88 1.94
C GLY A 207 10.82 2.69 1.85
N ALA A 208 11.27 2.08 0.76
CA ALA A 208 12.68 1.76 0.51
C ALA A 208 13.32 2.70 -0.52
N LEU A 209 14.50 3.21 -0.17
CA LEU A 209 15.39 3.92 -1.08
C LEU A 209 16.64 3.10 -1.39
N MET A 210 17.12 3.20 -2.62
CA MET A 210 18.40 2.68 -3.06
C MET A 210 19.57 3.53 -2.56
N GLU A 211 20.80 3.09 -2.81
CA GLU A 211 22.04 3.76 -2.40
C GLU A 211 22.16 5.20 -2.92
N ASP A 212 21.61 5.47 -4.10
CA ASP A 212 21.60 6.79 -4.74
C ASP A 212 20.46 7.71 -4.26
N GLY A 213 19.57 7.20 -3.40
CA GLY A 213 18.43 7.93 -2.85
C GLY A 213 17.17 7.89 -3.72
N THR A 214 17.16 7.14 -4.82
CA THR A 214 15.94 6.86 -5.59
C THR A 214 15.07 5.81 -4.85
N PRO A 215 13.73 5.84 -5.00
CA PRO A 215 12.88 4.75 -4.52
C PRO A 215 13.29 3.43 -5.17
N ALA A 216 13.35 2.37 -4.36
CA ALA A 216 13.67 1.04 -4.83
C ALA A 216 12.52 0.50 -5.67
N ASP A 217 12.82 -0.19 -6.78
CA ASP A 217 11.79 -0.71 -7.69
C ASP A 217 10.76 -1.59 -6.96
N PHE A 218 11.18 -2.39 -5.98
CA PHE A 218 10.26 -3.25 -5.23
C PHE A 218 9.41 -2.51 -4.20
N THR A 219 9.73 -1.26 -3.82
CA THR A 219 9.05 -0.61 -2.68
C THR A 219 7.56 -0.53 -2.94
N SER A 220 6.75 -1.09 -2.05
CA SER A 220 5.29 -0.94 -2.15
C SER A 220 4.90 0.53 -2.11
N ILE A 221 3.90 0.88 -2.92
CA ILE A 221 3.43 2.26 -3.13
C ILE A 221 1.93 2.35 -2.92
N GLY A 222 1.47 3.51 -2.46
CA GLY A 222 0.05 3.82 -2.35
C GLY A 222 -0.50 4.50 -3.61
N PRO A 223 -1.56 5.31 -3.45
CA PRO A 223 -2.39 5.42 -2.24
C PRO A 223 -3.03 4.08 -1.85
N SER A 224 -3.56 3.99 -0.63
CA SER A 224 -4.40 2.86 -0.24
C SER A 224 -5.73 2.85 -1.03
N ASP A 225 -6.43 1.72 -0.99
CA ASP A 225 -7.78 1.56 -1.53
C ASP A 225 -8.78 2.57 -0.92
N GLY A 226 -8.63 2.88 0.37
CA GLY A 226 -9.39 3.88 1.12
C GLY A 226 -9.05 5.34 0.77
N ARG A 227 -8.27 5.57 -0.30
CA ARG A 227 -7.89 6.89 -0.83
C ARG A 227 -7.17 7.77 0.19
N TYR A 228 -6.17 7.22 0.87
CA TYR A 228 -5.27 7.99 1.72
C TYR A 228 -3.81 7.61 1.46
N MET A 229 -2.89 8.50 1.85
CA MET A 229 -1.50 8.38 1.45
C MET A 229 -0.69 7.44 2.34
N LYS A 230 0.05 6.54 1.68
CA LYS A 230 1.08 5.62 2.19
C LYS A 230 2.11 5.41 1.04
N PRO A 231 3.40 5.09 1.33
CA PRO A 231 4.00 4.99 2.65
C PRO A 231 4.05 6.35 3.36
N ASP A 232 4.33 6.38 4.66
CA ASP A 232 4.40 7.62 5.42
C ASP A 232 5.73 8.35 5.18
N ILE A 233 6.82 7.60 5.12
CA ILE A 233 8.19 8.10 5.01
C ILE A 233 9.06 7.05 4.31
N SER A 234 10.19 7.46 3.76
CA SER A 234 11.16 6.56 3.16
C SER A 234 12.49 6.56 3.90
N ALA A 235 13.17 5.42 3.93
CA ALA A 235 14.53 5.30 4.42
C ALA A 235 15.34 4.38 3.49
N PRO A 236 16.68 4.35 3.59
CA PRO A 236 17.47 3.38 2.84
C PRO A 236 16.95 1.95 3.08
N GLY A 237 16.62 1.24 1.99
CA GLY A 237 16.05 -0.11 2.01
C GLY A 237 17.06 -1.21 1.77
N TYR A 238 18.33 -0.95 2.12
CA TYR A 238 19.41 -1.91 1.96
C TYR A 238 20.28 -1.99 3.21
N THR A 239 21.00 -3.07 3.40
CA THR A 239 21.98 -3.19 4.48
C THR A 239 23.09 -4.17 4.11
N THR A 240 24.33 -3.83 4.46
CA THR A 240 25.48 -4.72 4.26
C THR A 240 25.81 -5.42 5.58
N PHE A 241 25.73 -6.74 5.58
CA PHE A 241 25.96 -7.55 6.76
C PHE A 241 27.46 -7.86 6.96
N THR A 242 27.80 -8.45 8.09
CA THR A 242 29.20 -8.67 8.52
C THR A 242 29.99 -9.63 7.62
N ASP A 243 29.30 -10.46 6.84
CA ASP A 243 29.90 -11.35 5.84
C ASP A 243 30.17 -10.64 4.49
N GLY A 244 29.75 -9.38 4.35
CA GLY A 244 29.88 -8.57 3.14
C GLY A 244 28.74 -8.73 2.13
N SER A 245 27.69 -9.49 2.45
CA SER A 245 26.46 -9.55 1.66
C SER A 245 25.64 -8.27 1.84
N THR A 246 24.96 -7.84 0.77
CA THR A 246 23.99 -6.73 0.85
C THR A 246 22.59 -7.29 0.61
N TYR A 247 21.68 -6.96 1.52
CA TYR A 247 20.27 -7.31 1.43
C TYR A 247 19.44 -6.07 1.10
N TYR A 248 18.35 -6.26 0.35
CA TYR A 248 17.42 -5.23 -0.07
C TYR A 248 16.00 -5.58 0.38
N GLY A 249 15.22 -4.57 0.78
CA GLY A 249 13.86 -4.73 1.26
C GLY A 249 13.42 -3.54 2.13
N THR A 250 12.13 -3.21 2.11
CA THR A 250 11.53 -2.24 3.05
C THR A 250 11.69 -2.68 4.50
N SER A 251 11.86 -3.98 4.75
CA SER A 251 12.28 -4.58 6.01
C SER A 251 13.53 -3.95 6.60
N PHE A 252 14.47 -3.46 5.79
CA PHE A 252 15.67 -2.77 6.27
C PHE A 252 15.48 -1.25 6.42
N SER A 253 14.44 -0.68 5.83
CA SER A 253 14.06 0.72 6.03
C SER A 253 13.36 0.92 7.38
N ALA A 254 12.41 0.06 7.72
CA ALA A 254 11.63 0.12 8.96
C ALA A 254 12.47 0.31 10.24
N PRO A 255 13.54 -0.47 10.51
CA PRO A 255 14.33 -0.33 11.73
C PRO A 255 15.08 0.99 11.82
N ARG A 256 15.33 1.67 10.70
CA ARG A 256 15.96 3.01 10.71
C ARG A 256 14.99 4.07 11.24
N VAL A 257 13.72 3.96 10.85
CA VAL A 257 12.67 4.85 11.36
C VAL A 257 12.32 4.48 12.81
N ALA A 258 12.27 3.19 13.16
CA ALA A 258 12.07 2.76 14.54
C ALA A 258 13.20 3.23 15.48
N GLY A 259 14.45 3.13 15.04
CA GLY A 259 15.61 3.67 15.76
C GLY A 259 15.56 5.19 15.89
N ALA A 260 15.17 5.90 14.84
CA ALA A 260 14.96 7.35 14.90
C ALA A 260 13.85 7.75 15.88
N ALA A 261 12.72 7.03 15.89
CA ALA A 261 11.66 7.23 16.87
C ALA A 261 12.19 7.06 18.30
N ALA A 262 13.00 6.01 18.55
CA ALA A 262 13.65 5.80 19.84
C ALA A 262 14.62 6.93 20.22
N GLU A 263 15.37 7.48 19.26
CA GLU A 263 16.25 8.64 19.48
C GLU A 263 15.46 9.91 19.85
N LEU A 264 14.36 10.19 19.15
CA LEU A 264 13.45 11.30 19.46
C LEU A 264 12.79 11.16 20.84
N ILE A 265 12.41 9.93 21.23
CA ILE A 265 11.88 9.63 22.57
C ILE A 265 12.95 9.89 23.64
N GLY A 266 14.16 9.33 23.46
CA GLY A 266 15.27 9.51 24.39
C GLY A 266 15.61 10.99 24.60
N HIS A 267 15.65 11.74 23.50
CA HIS A 267 15.87 13.18 23.54
C HIS A 267 14.76 13.94 24.29
N SER A 268 13.49 13.58 24.05
CA SER A 268 12.36 14.17 24.76
C SER A 268 12.45 13.92 26.27
N ILE A 269 12.80 12.70 26.69
CA ILE A 269 12.98 12.35 28.11
C ILE A 269 14.09 13.20 28.74
N ASP A 270 15.27 13.26 28.12
CA ASP A 270 16.40 14.01 28.66
C ASP A 270 16.13 15.53 28.69
N GLY A 271 15.39 16.03 27.71
CA GLY A 271 14.95 17.42 27.61
C GLY A 271 13.80 17.78 28.55
N ASN A 272 13.20 16.80 29.24
CA ASN A 272 11.92 16.92 29.94
C ASN A 272 10.78 17.46 29.05
N ILE A 273 10.77 17.09 27.77
CA ILE A 273 9.71 17.42 26.81
C ILE A 273 8.68 16.30 26.89
N THR A 274 7.40 16.67 27.00
CA THR A 274 6.31 15.69 26.96
C THR A 274 6.19 15.18 25.52
N TYR A 275 6.04 13.87 25.34
CA TYR A 275 5.85 13.27 24.03
C TYR A 275 4.67 12.28 24.05
N THR A 276 4.12 12.08 22.86
CA THR A 276 3.13 11.06 22.50
C THR A 276 3.58 10.37 21.21
N PRO A 277 3.03 9.19 20.86
CA PRO A 277 3.22 8.60 19.54
C PRO A 277 2.97 9.59 18.40
N GLY A 278 1.87 10.35 18.45
CA GLY A 278 1.54 11.37 17.46
C GLY A 278 2.61 12.46 17.32
N SER A 279 3.18 12.93 18.42
CA SER A 279 4.24 13.95 18.37
C SER A 279 5.52 13.44 17.69
N ILE A 280 5.89 12.18 17.94
CA ILE A 280 7.08 11.57 17.34
C ILE A 280 6.83 11.29 15.85
N MET A 281 5.67 10.75 15.49
CA MET A 281 5.25 10.57 14.09
C MET A 281 5.26 11.91 13.34
N THR A 282 4.59 12.92 13.88
CA THR A 282 4.52 14.26 13.26
C THR A 282 5.91 14.84 13.04
N ALA A 283 6.82 14.72 14.01
CA ALA A 283 8.19 15.21 13.89
C ALA A 283 8.99 14.46 12.82
N LEU A 284 8.84 13.13 12.72
CA LEU A 284 9.50 12.31 11.69
C LEU A 284 9.02 12.70 10.29
N LEU A 285 7.71 12.83 10.07
CA LEU A 285 7.15 13.15 8.75
C LEU A 285 7.46 14.59 8.35
N LYS A 286 7.22 15.56 9.23
CA LYS A 286 7.54 16.97 9.00
C LYS A 286 9.04 17.23 8.86
N GLY A 287 9.85 16.36 9.49
CA GLY A 287 11.31 16.42 9.47
C GLY A 287 11.95 15.73 8.28
N ALA A 288 11.20 14.95 7.50
CA ALA A 288 11.73 14.28 6.32
C ALA A 288 12.28 15.27 5.28
N ASP A 289 13.29 14.83 4.53
CA ASP A 289 13.82 15.54 3.38
C ASP A 289 12.97 15.17 2.14
N PRO A 290 12.21 16.11 1.56
CA PRO A 290 11.36 15.81 0.40
C PRO A 290 12.17 15.28 -0.78
N ILE A 291 11.62 14.32 -1.51
CA ILE A 291 12.23 13.76 -2.72
C ILE A 291 11.45 14.27 -3.93
N LEU A 292 11.70 15.51 -4.32
CA LEU A 292 10.88 16.32 -5.25
C LEU A 292 10.65 15.74 -6.66
N ASN A 293 11.40 14.71 -7.07
CA ASN A 293 11.26 14.08 -8.37
C ASN A 293 10.33 12.86 -8.36
N TYR A 294 9.75 12.51 -7.20
CA TYR A 294 8.88 11.36 -7.04
C TYR A 294 7.60 11.78 -6.30
N PRO A 295 6.46 11.16 -6.66
CA PRO A 295 5.18 11.48 -6.04
C PRO A 295 5.10 10.95 -4.61
N ASP A 296 4.31 11.63 -3.78
CA ASP A 296 4.12 11.31 -2.35
C ASP A 296 3.65 9.85 -2.11
N TYR A 297 2.87 9.27 -3.03
CA TYR A 297 2.41 7.88 -2.92
C TYR A 297 3.53 6.84 -3.09
N MET A 298 4.70 7.25 -3.58
CA MET A 298 5.86 6.39 -3.74
C MET A 298 6.88 6.56 -2.61
N VAL A 299 7.06 7.80 -2.14
CA VAL A 299 8.16 8.13 -1.21
C VAL A 299 7.70 8.63 0.17
N GLY A 300 6.40 8.79 0.39
CA GLY A 300 5.85 9.39 1.60
C GLY A 300 6.22 10.87 1.71
N ALA A 301 6.35 11.37 2.94
CA ALA A 301 6.86 12.72 3.22
C ALA A 301 8.33 12.93 2.78
N GLY A 302 9.01 11.87 2.35
CA GLY A 302 10.38 11.90 1.83
C GLY A 302 11.34 11.07 2.66
N LYS A 303 12.64 11.36 2.53
CA LYS A 303 13.71 10.59 3.19
C LYS A 303 13.83 10.96 4.67
N LEU A 304 13.92 9.95 5.54
CA LEU A 304 14.20 10.12 6.97
C LEU A 304 15.39 11.06 7.23
N ASN A 305 15.16 12.10 8.03
CA ASN A 305 16.18 12.99 8.54
C ASN A 305 16.00 13.18 10.06
N VAL A 306 16.77 12.39 10.83
CA VAL A 306 16.68 12.35 12.30
C VAL A 306 17.01 13.71 12.92
N GLN A 307 18.05 14.38 12.43
CA GLN A 307 18.49 15.66 12.98
C GLN A 307 17.43 16.75 12.81
N ARG A 308 16.80 16.83 11.64
CA ARG A 308 15.73 17.79 11.38
C ARG A 308 14.48 17.47 12.20
N SER A 309 14.17 16.18 12.37
CA SER A 309 13.06 15.72 13.22
C SER A 309 13.27 16.09 14.69
N LEU A 310 14.49 15.95 15.22
CA LEU A 310 14.86 16.41 16.56
C LEU A 310 14.73 17.92 16.72
N SER A 311 15.23 18.69 15.74
CA SER A 311 15.11 20.16 15.76
C SER A 311 13.65 20.60 15.75
N ILE A 312 12.77 19.91 15.01
CA ILE A 312 11.33 20.20 15.04
C ILE A 312 10.74 20.06 16.44
N ILE A 313 11.11 19.01 17.19
CA ILE A 313 10.65 18.86 18.58
C ILE A 313 11.21 19.99 19.45
N GLN A 314 12.52 20.21 19.40
CA GLN A 314 13.22 21.20 20.24
C GLN A 314 12.72 22.63 20.02
N ASP A 315 12.53 23.02 18.77
CA ASP A 315 12.18 24.39 18.39
C ASP A 315 10.70 24.71 18.69
N ASN A 316 9.87 23.68 18.91
CA ASN A 316 8.42 23.84 19.09
C ASN A 316 7.91 23.33 20.46
N ALA A 317 8.80 22.91 21.37
CA ALA A 317 8.42 22.46 22.71
C ALA A 317 8.93 23.40 23.80
N GLU A 318 8.10 23.62 24.82
CA GLU A 318 8.54 24.10 26.12
C GLU A 318 8.79 22.91 27.06
N GLN A 319 9.54 23.12 28.15
CA GLN A 319 9.73 22.05 29.14
C GLN A 319 8.37 21.60 29.71
N HIS A 320 8.19 20.30 29.78
CA HIS A 320 6.99 19.61 30.23
C HIS A 320 5.73 19.85 29.37
N SER A 321 5.85 20.42 28.18
CA SER A 321 4.76 20.54 27.21
C SER A 321 4.93 19.59 26.04
N LEU A 322 3.83 19.35 25.31
CA LEU A 322 3.91 18.77 23.97
C LEU A 322 4.49 19.80 23.00
N PRO A 323 5.17 19.37 21.93
CA PRO A 323 5.59 20.27 20.86
C PRO A 323 4.37 20.78 20.08
N GLY A 324 4.33 22.08 19.79
CA GLY A 324 3.29 22.75 19.00
C GLY A 324 3.38 22.44 17.51
N ILE A 325 3.19 21.17 17.13
CA ILE A 325 3.39 20.69 15.76
C ILE A 325 2.18 19.91 15.22
N CYS A 326 1.86 20.18 13.96
CA CYS A 326 0.96 19.39 13.12
C CYS A 326 1.52 19.24 11.70
N PHE A 327 0.99 18.26 10.97
CA PHE A 327 1.32 17.92 9.60
C PHE A 327 0.10 17.32 8.88
N ALA A 328 -0.15 17.73 7.64
CA ALA A 328 -1.18 17.18 6.75
C ALA A 328 -0.48 16.49 5.58
N PHE A 329 -0.95 15.30 5.20
CA PHE A 329 -0.34 14.47 4.18
C PHE A 329 -1.40 13.77 3.31
N PRO A 330 -1.32 13.83 1.97
CA PRO A 330 -0.30 14.50 1.17
C PRO A 330 -0.39 16.03 1.25
N GLY A 331 0.66 16.72 0.83
CA GLY A 331 0.68 18.19 0.82
C GLY A 331 -0.04 18.81 -0.38
N GLU A 332 -0.29 18.02 -1.42
CA GLU A 332 -0.87 18.44 -2.69
C GLU A 332 -1.83 17.36 -3.23
N LEU A 333 -2.93 17.81 -3.85
CA LEU A 333 -3.89 16.98 -4.57
C LEU A 333 -4.39 17.71 -5.84
N PRO A 334 -4.98 17.01 -6.82
CA PRO A 334 -5.02 15.55 -6.95
C PRO A 334 -3.63 14.96 -7.19
N ILE A 335 -3.50 13.63 -7.19
CA ILE A 335 -2.21 13.01 -7.54
C ILE A 335 -1.94 13.10 -9.05
N ASP A 336 -0.69 12.91 -9.44
CA ASP A 336 -0.15 13.32 -10.75
C ASP A 336 -0.84 12.73 -11.99
N PHE A 337 -1.44 11.53 -11.88
CA PHE A 337 -2.14 10.90 -13.00
C PHE A 337 -3.65 11.14 -13.02
N GLU A 338 -4.22 11.73 -11.97
CA GLU A 338 -5.66 12.01 -11.91
C GLU A 338 -6.02 13.24 -12.74
N ARG A 339 -7.09 13.10 -13.54
CA ARG A 339 -7.63 14.19 -14.35
C ARG A 339 -9.13 14.29 -14.11
N LEU A 340 -9.59 15.52 -13.90
CA LEU A 340 -10.97 15.81 -13.53
C LEU A 340 -11.67 16.61 -14.63
N PHE A 341 -12.95 16.34 -14.79
CA PHE A 341 -13.83 16.94 -15.78
C PHE A 341 -14.94 17.75 -15.09
N ALA A 342 -15.56 18.66 -15.84
CA ALA A 342 -16.76 19.34 -15.37
C ALA A 342 -17.81 18.34 -14.87
N SER A 343 -18.47 18.68 -13.76
CA SER A 343 -19.44 17.82 -13.05
C SER A 343 -18.85 16.60 -12.34
N ASP A 344 -17.53 16.41 -12.31
CA ASP A 344 -16.91 15.37 -11.48
C ASP A 344 -16.96 15.72 -9.99
N THR A 345 -17.00 14.68 -9.16
CA THR A 345 -16.74 14.79 -7.73
C THR A 345 -15.44 14.08 -7.42
N TYR A 346 -14.45 14.83 -6.95
CA TYR A 346 -13.19 14.29 -6.46
C TYR A 346 -13.26 14.05 -4.96
N ASN A 347 -12.97 12.83 -4.50
CA ASN A 347 -12.96 12.45 -3.09
C ASN A 347 -11.60 11.87 -2.71
N PHE A 348 -11.02 12.38 -1.64
CA PHE A 348 -9.75 11.89 -1.08
C PHE A 348 -9.70 12.10 0.44
N ASN A 349 -9.00 11.22 1.15
CA ASN A 349 -8.82 11.33 2.60
C ASN A 349 -7.40 11.84 2.92
N ILE A 350 -7.32 13.01 3.54
CA ILE A 350 -6.06 13.58 4.03
C ILE A 350 -5.75 13.00 5.39
N ARG A 351 -4.51 12.57 5.61
CA ARG A 351 -4.03 12.15 6.93
C ARG A 351 -3.45 13.34 7.67
N MET A 352 -3.94 13.51 8.89
CA MET A 352 -3.55 14.56 9.82
C MET A 352 -2.75 13.94 10.95
N PHE A 353 -1.58 14.51 11.23
CA PHE A 353 -0.71 14.14 12.34
C PHE A 353 -0.52 15.35 13.24
N VAL A 354 -0.68 15.16 14.54
CA VAL A 354 -0.60 16.22 15.54
C VAL A 354 -0.02 15.67 16.85
N ALA A 355 0.63 16.53 17.63
CA ALA A 355 1.30 16.08 18.85
C ALA A 355 0.36 15.63 19.99
N GLY A 356 -0.93 15.95 19.93
CA GLY A 356 -1.90 15.59 20.95
C GLY A 356 -3.34 15.65 20.44
N ASN A 357 -4.30 15.68 21.35
CA ASN A 357 -5.71 15.86 20.98
C ASN A 357 -6.05 17.35 20.83
N THR A 358 -6.67 17.73 19.72
CA THR A 358 -7.06 19.13 19.47
C THR A 358 -8.21 19.22 18.46
N ASN A 359 -8.88 20.36 18.44
CA ASN A 359 -9.81 20.73 17.39
C ASN A 359 -9.08 21.55 16.33
N PHE A 360 -9.36 21.24 15.07
CA PHE A 360 -8.95 22.03 13.92
C PHE A 360 -10.14 22.83 13.39
N SER A 361 -9.84 24.03 12.90
CA SER A 361 -10.72 24.80 12.02
C SER A 361 -10.15 24.82 10.61
N THR A 362 -11.03 24.79 9.61
CA THR A 362 -10.67 24.79 8.19
C THR A 362 -10.88 26.17 7.59
N THR A 363 -9.91 26.63 6.81
CA THR A 363 -10.05 27.81 5.95
C THR A 363 -9.66 27.46 4.53
N VAL A 364 -10.56 27.71 3.57
CA VAL A 364 -10.29 27.51 2.15
C VAL A 364 -9.99 28.86 1.48
N VAL A 365 -8.79 28.98 0.91
CA VAL A 365 -8.39 30.13 0.10
C VAL A 365 -8.37 29.67 -1.35
N SER A 366 -9.40 30.03 -2.12
CA SER A 366 -9.56 29.61 -3.52
C SER A 366 -10.28 30.67 -4.34
N THR A 367 -10.10 30.63 -5.66
CA THR A 367 -10.94 31.35 -6.63
C THR A 367 -12.34 30.74 -6.78
N THR A 368 -12.49 29.46 -6.41
CA THR A 368 -13.74 28.69 -6.50
C THR A 368 -14.07 28.02 -5.15
N PRO A 369 -14.20 28.78 -4.04
CA PRO A 369 -14.30 28.23 -2.69
C PRO A 369 -15.53 27.33 -2.49
N SER A 370 -16.62 27.55 -3.25
CA SER A 370 -17.83 26.72 -3.17
C SER A 370 -17.68 25.31 -3.74
N ALA A 371 -16.59 25.04 -4.47
CA ALA A 371 -16.29 23.69 -4.97
C ALA A 371 -15.81 22.76 -3.84
N PHE A 372 -15.22 23.32 -2.78
CA PHE A 372 -14.62 22.55 -1.69
C PHE A 372 -15.66 22.22 -0.63
N VAL A 373 -15.84 20.93 -0.37
CA VAL A 373 -16.67 20.39 0.70
C VAL A 373 -15.72 19.68 1.67
N ILE A 374 -15.34 20.41 2.71
CA ILE A 374 -14.40 19.98 3.77
C ILE A 374 -15.04 20.37 5.10
N PRO A 375 -14.95 19.56 6.16
CA PRO A 375 -15.48 19.91 7.47
C PRO A 375 -14.91 21.24 7.98
N ASP A 376 -15.78 22.16 8.40
CA ASP A 376 -15.38 23.47 8.95
C ASP A 376 -14.59 23.32 10.26
N GLU A 377 -14.99 22.37 11.10
CA GLU A 377 -14.34 22.01 12.35
C GLU A 377 -14.33 20.49 12.53
N PHE A 378 -13.24 19.96 13.09
CA PHE A 378 -13.09 18.53 13.40
C PHE A 378 -12.05 18.30 14.50
N GLU A 379 -12.16 17.18 15.22
CA GLU A 379 -11.23 16.77 16.27
C GLU A 379 -10.24 15.74 15.71
N ILE A 380 -8.95 15.90 16.02
CA ILE A 380 -7.92 14.89 15.75
C ILE A 380 -7.22 14.56 17.05
N ASN A 381 -7.24 13.29 17.43
CA ASN A 381 -6.43 12.75 18.51
C ASN A 381 -5.16 12.11 17.94
N GLN A 382 -4.09 12.90 17.87
CA GLN A 382 -2.77 12.49 17.37
C GLN A 382 -2.68 12.12 15.89
N VAL A 383 -3.49 11.17 15.41
CA VAL A 383 -3.58 10.77 14.00
C VAL A 383 -5.05 10.64 13.62
N GLY A 384 -5.42 11.08 12.41
CA GLY A 384 -6.76 10.90 11.90
C GLY A 384 -6.89 11.26 10.42
N ARG A 385 -8.06 10.99 9.84
CA ARG A 385 -8.37 11.29 8.44
C ARG A 385 -9.38 12.42 8.35
N VAL A 386 -9.18 13.31 7.38
CA VAL A 386 -10.12 14.38 7.03
C VAL A 386 -10.59 14.15 5.60
N PRO A 387 -11.89 13.91 5.38
CA PRO A 387 -12.41 13.76 4.03
C PRO A 387 -12.37 15.12 3.33
N VAL A 388 -11.83 15.11 2.11
CA VAL A 388 -11.82 16.24 1.19
C VAL A 388 -12.63 15.86 -0.03
N THR A 389 -13.67 16.65 -0.29
CA THR A 389 -14.47 16.54 -1.50
C THR A 389 -14.34 17.83 -2.30
N VAL A 390 -14.07 17.70 -3.61
CA VAL A 390 -14.11 18.82 -4.56
C VAL A 390 -15.18 18.52 -5.61
N ASN A 391 -16.26 19.30 -5.60
CA ASN A 391 -17.34 19.24 -6.60
C ASN A 391 -16.99 20.19 -7.75
N VAL A 392 -16.59 19.64 -8.88
CA VAL A 392 -16.19 20.41 -10.05
C VAL A 392 -17.45 21.02 -10.69
N PRO A 393 -17.52 22.36 -10.86
CA PRO A 393 -18.69 22.99 -11.45
C PRO A 393 -18.98 22.52 -12.88
N ASP A 394 -20.27 22.44 -13.23
CA ASP A 394 -20.74 21.94 -14.54
C ASP A 394 -20.25 22.77 -15.74
N SER A 395 -19.93 24.05 -15.54
CA SER A 395 -19.42 24.92 -16.60
C SER A 395 -18.74 26.18 -16.06
N GLY A 396 -17.97 26.85 -16.92
CA GLY A 396 -17.42 28.18 -16.67
C GLY A 396 -16.15 28.22 -15.82
N VAL A 397 -15.66 27.06 -15.39
CA VAL A 397 -14.39 26.89 -14.69
C VAL A 397 -13.47 26.02 -15.54
N THR A 398 -12.26 26.50 -15.80
CA THR A 398 -11.23 25.77 -16.57
C THR A 398 -10.11 25.28 -15.68
N GLU A 399 -10.04 25.74 -14.44
CA GLU A 399 -8.99 25.45 -13.46
C GLU A 399 -9.58 25.62 -12.05
N ILE A 400 -9.28 24.69 -11.15
CA ILE A 400 -9.57 24.82 -9.72
C ILE A 400 -8.23 24.92 -9.00
N GLU A 401 -8.02 26.04 -8.31
CA GLU A 401 -6.85 26.28 -7.47
C GLU A 401 -7.31 26.70 -6.07
N GLY A 402 -6.75 26.09 -5.03
CA GLY A 402 -7.02 26.47 -3.66
C GLY A 402 -5.98 25.94 -2.66
N THR A 403 -5.78 26.70 -1.59
CA THR A 403 -5.04 26.25 -0.40
C THR A 403 -6.03 26.07 0.73
N VAL A 404 -6.11 24.85 1.26
CA VAL A 404 -6.86 24.51 2.47
C VAL A 404 -5.90 24.62 3.65
N ILE A 405 -6.27 25.41 4.65
CA ILE A 405 -5.48 25.67 5.85
C ILE A 405 -6.21 25.06 7.04
N PHE A 406 -5.59 24.09 7.70
CA PHE A 406 -6.09 23.51 8.95
C PHE A 406 -5.37 24.18 10.12
N THR A 407 -6.11 24.80 11.03
CA THR A 407 -5.55 25.54 12.16
C THR A 407 -6.02 24.96 13.50
N SER A 408 -5.06 24.61 14.35
CA SER A 408 -5.24 24.27 15.77
C SER A 408 -4.72 25.42 16.64
N GLU A 409 -5.43 25.73 17.72
CA GLU A 409 -4.97 26.73 18.70
C GLU A 409 -3.72 26.26 19.46
N ASP A 410 -3.58 24.95 19.65
CA ASP A 410 -2.52 24.34 20.47
C ASP A 410 -1.28 23.95 19.64
N PHE A 411 -1.48 23.55 18.39
CA PHE A 411 -0.45 22.87 17.58
C PHE A 411 -0.13 23.55 16.23
N GLY A 412 -0.63 24.77 16.04
CA GLY A 412 -0.36 25.59 14.86
C GLY A 412 -1.17 25.17 13.64
N SER A 413 -0.63 25.39 12.44
CA SER A 413 -1.33 25.10 11.19
C SER A 413 -0.52 24.24 10.22
N CYS A 414 -1.26 23.53 9.37
CA CYS A 414 -0.77 22.80 8.22
C CYS A 414 -1.70 23.04 7.02
N THR A 415 -1.21 22.74 5.82
CA THR A 415 -1.87 23.12 4.57
C THR A 415 -1.93 21.97 3.59
N LEU A 416 -3.01 21.94 2.82
CA LEU A 416 -3.17 21.14 1.60
C LEU A 416 -3.34 22.09 0.43
N ASN A 417 -2.55 21.91 -0.63
CA ASN A 417 -2.77 22.59 -1.90
C ASN A 417 -3.60 21.72 -2.83
N ILE A 418 -4.53 22.34 -3.54
CA ILE A 418 -5.36 21.69 -4.56
C ILE A 418 -5.24 22.51 -5.83
N SER A 419 -4.74 21.92 -6.91
CA SER A 419 -4.64 22.61 -8.21
C SER A 419 -4.78 21.65 -9.37
N PHE A 420 -5.75 21.88 -10.27
CA PHE A 420 -5.91 21.08 -11.48
C PHE A 420 -6.70 21.82 -12.57
N ASP A 421 -6.40 21.48 -13.82
CA ASP A 421 -7.18 21.88 -14.99
C ASP A 421 -8.49 21.07 -15.06
N VAL A 422 -9.57 21.72 -15.48
CA VAL A 422 -10.90 21.11 -15.64
C VAL A 422 -11.17 20.80 -17.11
N GLY A 423 -11.28 19.51 -17.44
CA GLY A 423 -11.62 19.03 -18.78
C GLY A 423 -13.12 19.04 -19.08
N THR A 424 -13.48 18.73 -20.33
CA THR A 424 -14.86 18.39 -20.73
C THR A 424 -14.89 16.95 -21.22
N ALA A 425 -15.70 16.11 -20.57
CA ALA A 425 -15.73 14.69 -20.90
C ALA A 425 -16.51 14.42 -22.21
N VAL A 426 -16.00 13.55 -23.06
CA VAL A 426 -16.71 13.03 -24.24
C VAL A 426 -17.63 11.86 -23.91
N ALA A 427 -17.36 11.18 -22.79
CA ALA A 427 -18.19 10.17 -22.16
C ALA A 427 -17.88 10.13 -20.65
N ARG A 428 -18.87 9.72 -19.86
CA ARG A 428 -18.76 9.54 -18.41
C ARG A 428 -19.05 8.08 -18.11
N ILE A 429 -18.10 7.38 -17.51
CA ILE A 429 -18.25 5.96 -17.19
C ILE A 429 -18.03 5.70 -15.71
N ALA A 430 -18.51 4.54 -15.26
CA ALA A 430 -18.15 4.01 -13.97
C ALA A 430 -17.26 2.77 -14.08
N PHE A 431 -16.30 2.64 -13.15
CA PHE A 431 -15.69 1.38 -12.78
C PHE A 431 -16.45 0.83 -11.57
N ASP A 432 -17.22 -0.24 -11.75
CA ASP A 432 -17.82 -0.97 -10.65
C ASP A 432 -16.83 -1.99 -10.10
N ILE A 433 -16.33 -1.68 -8.91
CA ILE A 433 -15.40 -2.48 -8.12
C ILE A 433 -16.06 -2.90 -6.80
N SER A 434 -17.38 -2.72 -6.66
CA SER A 434 -18.11 -3.02 -5.42
C SER A 434 -18.29 -4.52 -5.14
N HIS A 435 -17.96 -5.36 -6.13
CA HIS A 435 -18.07 -6.82 -6.07
C HIS A 435 -16.72 -7.54 -6.14
N THR A 436 -15.60 -6.82 -6.06
CA THR A 436 -14.27 -7.41 -5.84
C THR A 436 -13.78 -7.08 -4.43
N PRO A 437 -13.39 -8.07 -3.62
CA PRO A 437 -12.71 -7.84 -2.34
C PRO A 437 -11.21 -7.49 -2.45
N TRP A 438 -10.67 -7.26 -3.63
CA TRP A 438 -9.25 -6.96 -3.80
C TRP A 438 -8.98 -5.46 -3.76
N ASP A 439 -8.22 -5.02 -2.76
CA ASP A 439 -7.85 -3.61 -2.56
C ASP A 439 -7.10 -3.01 -3.75
N ILE A 440 -6.44 -3.84 -4.56
CA ILE A 440 -5.70 -3.43 -5.76
C ILE A 440 -6.62 -3.10 -6.95
N ASP A 441 -7.89 -3.53 -6.94
CA ASP A 441 -8.82 -3.34 -8.05
C ASP A 441 -9.41 -1.94 -8.02
N THR A 442 -8.56 -0.96 -8.32
CA THR A 442 -8.89 0.46 -8.27
C THR A 442 -8.10 1.24 -9.32
N ILE A 443 -8.53 2.45 -9.64
CA ILE A 443 -7.78 3.43 -10.44
C ILE A 443 -6.42 3.79 -9.82
N PHE A 444 -6.20 3.49 -8.53
CA PHE A 444 -4.89 3.65 -7.89
C PHE A 444 -4.01 2.41 -8.02
N GLY A 445 -4.56 1.24 -8.31
CA GLY A 445 -3.91 -0.06 -8.28
C GLY A 445 -3.76 -0.66 -9.66
N GLN A 446 -4.29 -1.87 -9.87
CA GLN A 446 -4.10 -2.67 -11.08
C GLN A 446 -4.67 -2.00 -12.34
N PHE A 447 -5.68 -1.13 -12.19
CA PHE A 447 -6.35 -0.46 -13.30
C PHE A 447 -5.91 1.01 -13.49
N ARG A 448 -4.80 1.42 -12.88
CA ARG A 448 -4.26 2.78 -12.97
C ARG A 448 -3.98 3.20 -14.40
N GLU A 449 -3.31 2.35 -15.17
CA GLU A 449 -2.98 2.66 -16.57
C GLU A 449 -4.23 2.66 -17.45
N PHE A 450 -5.24 1.84 -17.12
CA PHE A 450 -6.51 1.87 -17.84
C PHE A 450 -7.25 3.17 -17.60
N TYR A 451 -7.32 3.61 -16.35
CA TYR A 451 -7.81 4.93 -16.00
C TYR A 451 -7.08 6.03 -16.77
N LYS A 452 -5.74 6.02 -16.80
CA LYS A 452 -4.93 7.01 -17.53
C LYS A 452 -5.27 7.06 -19.01
N VAL A 453 -5.31 5.91 -19.67
CA VAL A 453 -5.67 5.80 -21.09
C VAL A 453 -7.06 6.38 -21.35
N LEU A 454 -8.03 6.18 -20.45
CA LEU A 454 -9.38 6.73 -20.60
C LEU A 454 -9.42 8.25 -20.42
N VAL A 455 -8.80 8.78 -19.36
CA VAL A 455 -8.83 10.24 -19.13
C VAL A 455 -7.99 11.02 -20.15
N GLU A 456 -6.97 10.41 -20.75
CA GLU A 456 -6.25 10.98 -21.90
C GLU A 456 -7.13 11.08 -23.16
N ASN A 457 -8.16 10.24 -23.26
CA ASN A 457 -9.18 10.29 -24.31
C ASN A 457 -10.43 11.08 -23.90
N ASP A 458 -10.30 11.96 -22.89
CA ASP A 458 -11.35 12.81 -22.34
C ASP A 458 -12.57 12.01 -21.83
N ILE A 459 -12.37 10.79 -21.31
CA ILE A 459 -13.43 9.99 -20.68
C ILE A 459 -13.34 10.17 -19.16
N SER A 460 -14.41 10.65 -18.52
CA SER A 460 -14.49 10.73 -17.06
C SER A 460 -14.76 9.34 -16.49
N VAL A 461 -14.04 8.99 -15.40
CA VAL A 461 -14.16 7.69 -14.73
C VAL A 461 -14.47 7.91 -13.26
N THR A 462 -15.55 7.30 -12.78
CA THR A 462 -15.94 7.27 -11.37
C THR A 462 -15.92 5.84 -10.85
N GLU A 463 -15.49 5.60 -9.62
CA GLU A 463 -15.56 4.26 -9.03
C GLU A 463 -16.83 4.07 -8.21
N ILE A 464 -17.57 2.99 -8.50
CA ILE A 464 -18.63 2.47 -7.64
C ILE A 464 -17.96 1.48 -6.68
N ARG A 465 -17.77 1.90 -5.43
CA ARG A 465 -17.09 1.12 -4.37
C ARG A 465 -18.05 0.45 -3.38
N ASN A 466 -19.29 0.89 -3.37
CA ASN A 466 -20.30 0.41 -2.43
C ASN A 466 -21.50 -0.10 -3.22
N SER A 467 -21.75 -1.40 -3.11
CA SER A 467 -22.83 -2.11 -3.80
C SER A 467 -24.20 -1.52 -3.50
N SER A 468 -24.41 -0.97 -2.30
CA SER A 468 -25.66 -0.27 -1.96
C SER A 468 -25.92 1.02 -2.77
N ALA A 469 -24.90 1.56 -3.46
CA ALA A 469 -25.05 2.68 -4.38
C ALA A 469 -25.49 2.23 -5.79
N THR A 470 -25.48 0.94 -6.09
CA THR A 470 -25.86 0.37 -7.39
C THR A 470 -27.38 0.30 -7.50
N THR A 471 -27.96 1.33 -8.11
CA THR A 471 -29.40 1.44 -8.37
C THR A 471 -29.63 1.76 -9.84
N ASN A 472 -30.82 1.46 -10.36
CA ASN A 472 -31.12 1.81 -11.74
C ASN A 472 -30.92 3.32 -12.01
N SER A 473 -31.30 4.19 -11.07
CA SER A 473 -31.10 5.64 -11.19
C SER A 473 -29.63 6.05 -11.24
N SER A 474 -28.78 5.49 -10.38
CA SER A 474 -27.35 5.86 -10.33
C SER A 474 -26.59 5.32 -11.54
N LEU A 475 -26.93 4.12 -12.05
CA LEU A 475 -26.33 3.60 -13.27
C LEU A 475 -26.62 4.51 -14.49
N HIS A 476 -27.79 5.14 -14.54
CA HIS A 476 -28.15 6.11 -15.59
C HIS A 476 -27.43 7.47 -15.50
N GLU A 477 -26.59 7.69 -14.49
CA GLU A 477 -25.68 8.84 -14.45
C GLU A 477 -24.45 8.63 -15.36
N PHE A 478 -24.24 7.39 -15.83
CA PHE A 478 -23.10 6.99 -16.64
C PHE A 478 -23.53 6.54 -18.04
N ASP A 479 -22.72 6.88 -19.04
CA ASP A 479 -22.85 6.41 -20.42
C ASP A 479 -22.49 4.91 -20.54
N ALA A 480 -21.57 4.43 -19.69
CA ALA A 480 -21.25 3.02 -19.56
C ALA A 480 -20.74 2.65 -18.16
N VAL A 481 -20.82 1.35 -17.82
CA VAL A 481 -20.27 0.79 -16.58
C VAL A 481 -19.35 -0.38 -16.90
N VAL A 482 -18.12 -0.34 -16.39
CA VAL A 482 -17.13 -1.42 -16.48
C VAL A 482 -17.10 -2.15 -15.15
N ILE A 483 -17.49 -3.41 -15.13
CA ILE A 483 -17.48 -4.26 -13.94
C ILE A 483 -16.16 -5.03 -13.93
N LEU A 484 -15.32 -4.78 -12.93
CA LEU A 484 -13.95 -5.29 -12.84
C LEU A 484 -13.85 -6.38 -11.76
N ASP A 485 -13.38 -7.56 -12.17
CA ASP A 485 -13.16 -8.75 -11.35
C ASP A 485 -14.26 -9.09 -10.33
N PRO A 486 -15.54 -9.07 -10.76
CA PRO A 486 -16.64 -9.35 -9.86
C PRO A 486 -16.58 -10.76 -9.29
N CYS A 487 -17.04 -10.90 -8.04
CA CYS A 487 -17.08 -12.16 -7.32
C CYS A 487 -15.70 -12.82 -7.13
N SER A 488 -14.61 -12.03 -7.09
CA SER A 488 -13.28 -12.53 -6.75
C SER A 488 -13.22 -13.01 -5.31
N TYR A 489 -12.33 -13.97 -5.05
CA TYR A 489 -12.14 -14.54 -3.74
C TYR A 489 -11.07 -13.79 -2.95
N SER A 490 -11.32 -13.57 -1.66
CA SER A 490 -10.32 -13.07 -0.71
C SER A 490 -10.38 -13.84 0.61
N ALA A 491 -9.45 -13.54 1.52
CA ALA A 491 -9.36 -14.12 2.84
C ALA A 491 -10.11 -13.26 3.88
N ASN A 492 -10.95 -13.92 4.68
CA ASN A 492 -11.63 -13.34 5.82
C ASN A 492 -10.96 -13.81 7.11
N GLU A 493 -10.41 -12.85 7.86
CA GLU A 493 -9.67 -13.05 9.10
C GLU A 493 -10.37 -12.43 10.31
N THR A 494 -11.65 -12.05 10.17
CA THR A 494 -12.48 -11.55 11.30
C THR A 494 -12.44 -12.51 12.52
N ASN A 495 -12.23 -13.80 12.28
CA ASN A 495 -11.81 -14.76 13.29
C ASN A 495 -10.41 -15.30 12.95
N PRO A 496 -9.33 -14.83 13.60
CA PRO A 496 -7.97 -15.27 13.28
C PRO A 496 -7.68 -16.76 13.56
N LEU A 497 -8.55 -17.44 14.32
CA LEU A 497 -8.46 -18.88 14.55
C LEU A 497 -9.11 -19.72 13.44
N ASP A 498 -9.86 -19.10 12.53
CA ASP A 498 -10.60 -19.75 11.44
C ASP A 498 -10.64 -18.85 10.21
N VAL A 499 -9.50 -18.73 9.53
CA VAL A 499 -9.37 -17.96 8.29
C VAL A 499 -10.16 -18.67 7.19
N THR A 500 -11.13 -17.97 6.61
CA THR A 500 -12.02 -18.52 5.59
C THR A 500 -11.93 -17.76 4.27
N ARG A 501 -12.29 -18.41 3.16
CA ARG A 501 -12.41 -17.76 1.86
C ARG A 501 -13.80 -17.14 1.71
N TYR A 502 -13.88 -15.90 1.22
CA TYR A 502 -15.15 -15.22 0.93
C TYR A 502 -15.10 -14.52 -0.43
N TYR A 503 -16.25 -14.05 -0.91
CA TYR A 503 -16.44 -13.30 -2.14
C TYR A 503 -17.67 -12.38 -2.00
N LEU A 504 -17.86 -11.42 -2.91
CA LEU A 504 -18.94 -10.44 -2.86
C LEU A 504 -19.96 -10.66 -4.01
N PRO A 505 -21.11 -11.33 -3.77
CA PRO A 505 -22.11 -11.58 -4.80
C PRO A 505 -22.99 -10.36 -5.09
N PHE A 506 -23.63 -10.34 -6.26
CA PHE A 506 -24.70 -9.39 -6.59
C PHE A 506 -26.03 -9.81 -5.95
N SER A 507 -26.76 -8.84 -5.42
CA SER A 507 -28.16 -9.02 -5.00
C SER A 507 -29.10 -9.08 -6.21
N GLN A 508 -30.34 -9.51 -5.97
CA GLN A 508 -31.37 -9.53 -7.02
C GLN A 508 -31.77 -8.12 -7.47
N ASP A 509 -31.75 -7.13 -6.56
CA ASP A 509 -32.08 -5.75 -6.89
C ASP A 509 -31.00 -5.12 -7.79
N GLU A 510 -29.72 -5.43 -7.53
CA GLU A 510 -28.61 -4.99 -8.37
C GLU A 510 -28.63 -5.66 -9.75
N LYS A 511 -28.89 -6.97 -9.79
CA LYS A 511 -29.09 -7.68 -11.05
C LYS A 511 -30.20 -7.04 -11.88
N GLN A 512 -31.34 -6.73 -11.26
CA GLN A 512 -32.44 -6.04 -11.94
C GLN A 512 -32.05 -4.63 -12.38
N ALA A 513 -31.28 -3.89 -11.58
CA ALA A 513 -30.81 -2.56 -11.94
C ALA A 513 -29.90 -2.58 -13.18
N TYR A 514 -28.97 -3.54 -13.27
CA TYR A 514 -28.12 -3.73 -14.45
C TYR A 514 -28.91 -4.16 -15.69
N GLU A 515 -29.86 -5.09 -15.52
CA GLU A 515 -30.75 -5.51 -16.61
C GLU A 515 -31.62 -4.34 -17.12
N ASP A 516 -32.19 -3.53 -16.21
CA ASP A 516 -32.99 -2.35 -16.56
C ASP A 516 -32.15 -1.28 -17.26
N TYR A 517 -30.94 -1.02 -16.75
CA TYR A 517 -29.97 -0.11 -17.37
C TYR A 517 -29.58 -0.55 -18.77
N TYR A 518 -29.29 -1.83 -18.98
CA TYR A 518 -29.04 -2.37 -20.31
C TYR A 518 -30.28 -2.24 -21.22
N ASN A 519 -31.46 -2.61 -20.72
CA ASN A 519 -32.70 -2.60 -21.50
C ASN A 519 -33.18 -1.18 -21.86
N SER A 520 -32.69 -0.14 -21.19
CA SER A 520 -32.96 1.27 -21.52
C SER A 520 -31.92 1.91 -22.45
N GLY A 521 -30.87 1.18 -22.83
CA GLY A 521 -29.82 1.66 -23.74
C GLY A 521 -28.43 1.82 -23.13
N GLY A 522 -28.24 1.46 -21.85
CA GLY A 522 -26.96 1.55 -21.15
C GLY A 522 -25.90 0.57 -21.67
N GLY A 523 -24.63 0.95 -21.49
CA GLY A 523 -23.46 0.15 -21.87
C GLY A 523 -22.83 -0.55 -20.67
N ILE A 524 -22.56 -1.85 -20.78
CA ILE A 524 -21.92 -2.66 -19.74
C ILE A 524 -20.70 -3.38 -20.33
N PHE A 525 -19.56 -3.32 -19.64
CA PHE A 525 -18.38 -4.11 -19.96
C PHE A 525 -18.00 -4.96 -18.75
N VAL A 526 -18.13 -6.29 -18.85
CA VAL A 526 -17.79 -7.22 -17.77
C VAL A 526 -16.42 -7.82 -18.05
N VAL A 527 -15.52 -7.62 -17.10
CA VAL A 527 -14.14 -8.11 -17.12
C VAL A 527 -13.97 -9.01 -15.92
N ALA A 528 -13.57 -10.25 -16.14
CA ALA A 528 -13.37 -11.23 -15.08
C ALA A 528 -12.05 -11.98 -15.28
N LEU A 529 -11.91 -13.08 -14.54
CA LEU A 529 -10.73 -13.94 -14.45
C LEU A 529 -11.15 -15.41 -14.45
N SER A 530 -10.20 -16.31 -14.14
CA SER A 530 -10.43 -17.74 -14.04
C SER A 530 -11.09 -18.19 -12.73
N GLN A 531 -11.48 -19.47 -12.72
CA GLN A 531 -12.12 -20.12 -11.56
C GLN A 531 -11.26 -20.17 -10.29
N ASP A 532 -9.93 -20.06 -10.44
CA ASP A 532 -9.02 -20.09 -9.29
C ASP A 532 -9.12 -18.78 -8.50
N SER A 533 -9.45 -17.68 -9.19
CA SER A 533 -9.62 -16.35 -8.62
C SER A 533 -11.08 -16.02 -8.28
N LEU A 534 -12.06 -16.55 -9.02
CA LEU A 534 -13.45 -16.11 -8.96
C LEU A 534 -14.45 -17.19 -8.57
N ASN A 535 -15.54 -16.79 -7.91
CA ASN A 535 -16.73 -17.63 -7.80
C ASN A 535 -17.56 -17.57 -9.10
N LEU A 536 -17.22 -18.43 -10.07
CA LEU A 536 -17.92 -18.48 -11.37
C LEU A 536 -19.41 -18.79 -11.26
N THR A 537 -19.86 -19.49 -10.22
CA THR A 537 -21.29 -19.80 -10.06
C THR A 537 -22.08 -18.51 -9.80
N SER A 538 -21.65 -17.71 -8.83
CA SER A 538 -22.32 -16.44 -8.52
C SER A 538 -22.17 -15.41 -9.63
N LEU A 539 -21.04 -15.36 -10.33
CA LEU A 539 -20.86 -14.50 -11.49
C LEU A 539 -21.81 -14.89 -12.65
N ASN A 540 -21.97 -16.18 -12.92
CA ASN A 540 -22.91 -16.64 -13.95
C ASN A 540 -24.38 -16.40 -13.54
N GLU A 541 -24.73 -16.58 -12.26
CA GLU A 541 -26.07 -16.23 -11.75
C GLU A 541 -26.39 -14.74 -11.95
N PHE A 542 -25.40 -13.84 -11.83
CA PHE A 542 -25.56 -12.43 -12.19
C PHE A 542 -25.84 -12.26 -13.69
N LEU A 543 -25.09 -12.94 -14.55
CA LEU A 543 -25.17 -12.82 -16.01
C LEU A 543 -26.33 -13.57 -16.69
N ASP A 544 -27.13 -14.37 -15.98
CA ASP A 544 -28.19 -15.20 -16.57
C ASP A 544 -29.14 -14.44 -17.52
N TRP A 545 -29.42 -13.16 -17.25
CA TRP A 545 -30.30 -12.32 -18.08
C TRP A 545 -29.71 -12.00 -19.46
N THR A 546 -28.38 -12.10 -19.59
CA THR A 546 -27.64 -11.81 -20.82
C THR A 546 -27.58 -13.01 -21.77
N GLY A 547 -27.55 -14.22 -21.21
CA GLY A 547 -27.24 -15.47 -21.89
C GLY A 547 -25.73 -15.76 -22.08
N PHE A 548 -24.84 -14.87 -21.64
CA PHE A 548 -23.41 -15.16 -21.50
C PHE A 548 -23.15 -16.00 -20.25
N ALA A 549 -22.07 -16.78 -20.27
CA ALA A 549 -21.56 -17.48 -19.10
C ALA A 549 -20.05 -17.69 -19.20
N PHE A 550 -19.33 -17.57 -18.08
CA PHE A 550 -17.94 -17.98 -17.95
C PHE A 550 -17.84 -19.49 -17.79
N THR A 551 -16.84 -20.10 -18.42
CA THR A 551 -16.56 -21.54 -18.31
C THR A 551 -15.42 -21.79 -17.32
N SER A 552 -15.27 -23.05 -16.90
CA SER A 552 -14.14 -23.49 -16.06
C SER A 552 -12.82 -23.65 -16.84
N PHE A 553 -12.83 -23.48 -18.16
CA PHE A 553 -11.63 -23.61 -18.98
C PHE A 553 -10.86 -22.30 -18.99
N GLU A 554 -9.58 -22.36 -18.65
CA GLU A 554 -8.68 -21.21 -18.52
C GLU A 554 -7.60 -21.19 -19.61
N VAL A 555 -7.35 -20.00 -20.14
CA VAL A 555 -6.39 -19.71 -21.22
C VAL A 555 -5.41 -18.65 -20.71
N PRO A 556 -4.08 -18.84 -20.83
CA PRO A 556 -3.32 -20.08 -20.71
C PRO A 556 -3.17 -20.53 -19.24
N GLY A 557 -2.97 -21.82 -18.96
CA GLY A 557 -2.77 -22.33 -17.59
C GLY A 557 -1.34 -22.12 -17.03
N GLY A 558 -0.90 -20.86 -16.86
CA GLY A 558 0.40 -20.48 -16.31
C GLY A 558 0.43 -19.02 -15.80
N ASP A 559 1.61 -18.52 -15.40
CA ASP A 559 1.75 -17.22 -14.70
C ASP A 559 1.79 -15.99 -15.62
N THR A 560 1.77 -16.17 -16.95
CA THR A 560 1.89 -15.08 -17.93
C THR A 560 0.81 -15.17 -19.00
N PRO A 561 0.20 -14.04 -19.41
CA PRO A 561 -0.81 -14.02 -20.46
C PRO A 561 -0.25 -14.43 -21.83
N ASP A 562 -1.10 -15.05 -22.65
CA ASP A 562 -0.82 -15.37 -24.05
C ASP A 562 -1.47 -14.32 -24.97
N ILE A 563 -1.11 -14.31 -26.25
CA ILE A 563 -1.72 -13.44 -27.25
C ILE A 563 -2.90 -14.14 -27.91
N VAL A 564 -4.06 -13.48 -27.86
CA VAL A 564 -5.22 -13.82 -28.69
C VAL A 564 -5.17 -13.01 -29.97
N ASP A 565 -4.90 -13.66 -31.11
CA ASP A 565 -4.80 -13.04 -32.45
C ASP A 565 -5.91 -13.47 -33.43
N SER A 566 -6.77 -14.42 -33.03
CA SER A 566 -7.95 -14.82 -33.79
C SER A 566 -9.10 -13.87 -33.51
N ILE A 567 -9.08 -12.73 -34.20
CA ILE A 567 -10.01 -11.61 -34.03
C ILE A 567 -11.07 -11.60 -35.14
N ASP A 568 -12.35 -11.56 -34.74
CA ASP A 568 -13.49 -11.45 -35.66
C ASP A 568 -13.79 -9.98 -36.02
N PRO A 569 -14.15 -9.65 -37.27
CA PRO A 569 -14.35 -8.27 -37.69
C PRO A 569 -15.56 -7.59 -37.05
N HIS A 570 -15.32 -6.58 -36.23
CA HIS A 570 -16.33 -5.75 -35.60
C HIS A 570 -15.84 -4.31 -35.47
N ILE A 571 -16.74 -3.35 -35.22
CA ILE A 571 -16.31 -1.97 -34.97
C ILE A 571 -15.41 -1.86 -33.73
N ILE A 572 -15.65 -2.70 -32.70
CA ILE A 572 -14.81 -2.81 -31.50
C ILE A 572 -13.39 -3.25 -31.87
N THR A 573 -13.26 -4.30 -32.68
CA THR A 573 -11.97 -4.95 -33.01
C THR A 573 -11.25 -4.33 -34.20
N SER A 574 -11.80 -3.26 -34.80
CA SER A 574 -11.19 -2.57 -35.92
C SER A 574 -9.83 -1.99 -35.52
N GLY A 575 -8.76 -2.52 -36.12
CA GLY A 575 -7.37 -2.11 -35.84
C GLY A 575 -6.69 -2.91 -34.74
N VAL A 576 -7.35 -3.95 -34.21
CA VAL A 576 -6.81 -4.87 -33.20
C VAL A 576 -6.31 -6.13 -33.91
N ASN A 577 -5.02 -6.41 -33.78
CA ASN A 577 -4.37 -7.60 -34.36
C ASN A 577 -4.10 -8.68 -33.31
N GLY A 578 -4.00 -8.29 -32.04
CA GLY A 578 -3.94 -9.20 -30.92
C GLY A 578 -4.05 -8.49 -29.58
N PHE A 579 -4.34 -9.22 -28.52
CA PHE A 579 -4.39 -8.69 -27.15
C PHE A 579 -4.01 -9.78 -26.14
N HIS A 580 -3.54 -9.35 -24.98
CA HIS A 580 -3.11 -10.25 -23.90
C HIS A 580 -4.31 -10.88 -23.19
N TYR A 581 -4.23 -12.17 -22.92
CA TYR A 581 -5.29 -12.92 -22.26
C TYR A 581 -4.76 -13.94 -21.28
N LEU A 582 -5.23 -13.86 -20.04
CA LEU A 582 -5.11 -14.88 -19.01
C LEU A 582 -6.40 -14.96 -18.19
N GLY A 583 -7.19 -16.02 -18.39
CA GLY A 583 -8.37 -16.29 -17.58
C GLY A 583 -9.43 -17.19 -18.24
N ALA A 584 -10.68 -17.10 -17.80
CA ALA A 584 -11.75 -18.01 -18.19
C ALA A 584 -12.29 -17.74 -19.59
N THR A 585 -12.52 -18.78 -20.39
CA THR A 585 -13.29 -18.65 -21.64
C THR A 585 -14.77 -18.41 -21.37
N ILE A 586 -15.50 -17.99 -22.41
CA ILE A 586 -16.91 -17.62 -22.31
C ILE A 586 -17.79 -18.40 -23.29
N THR A 587 -19.05 -18.60 -22.90
CA THR A 587 -20.12 -19.00 -23.81
C THR A 587 -20.86 -17.74 -24.26
N ILE A 588 -21.09 -17.63 -25.56
CA ILE A 588 -21.79 -16.50 -26.19
C ILE A 588 -23.20 -16.94 -26.57
N PRO A 589 -24.25 -16.17 -26.24
CA PRO A 589 -25.63 -16.51 -26.60
C PRO A 589 -25.84 -16.42 -28.12
N THR A 590 -26.90 -17.05 -28.62
CA THR A 590 -27.17 -17.12 -30.07
C THR A 590 -27.45 -15.76 -30.73
N ASP A 591 -27.84 -14.77 -29.93
CA ASP A 591 -28.06 -13.38 -30.35
C ASP A 591 -26.87 -12.45 -30.00
N GLY A 592 -25.78 -13.02 -29.49
CA GLY A 592 -24.50 -12.35 -29.30
C GLY A 592 -23.58 -12.48 -30.53
N TYR A 593 -22.48 -11.75 -30.50
CA TYR A 593 -21.43 -11.75 -31.51
C TYR A 593 -20.09 -12.08 -30.85
N GLU A 594 -19.35 -13.02 -31.44
CA GLU A 594 -18.00 -13.34 -31.01
C GLU A 594 -17.02 -12.32 -31.58
N LEU A 595 -16.17 -11.76 -30.71
CA LEU A 595 -15.16 -10.78 -31.11
C LEU A 595 -13.77 -11.41 -31.21
N ALA A 596 -13.48 -12.42 -30.38
CA ALA A 596 -12.23 -13.16 -30.44
C ALA A 596 -12.35 -14.54 -29.80
N ARG A 597 -11.46 -15.44 -30.21
CA ARG A 597 -11.32 -16.81 -29.69
C ARG A 597 -9.86 -17.19 -29.44
N TYR A 598 -9.64 -18.06 -28.47
CA TYR A 598 -8.38 -18.78 -28.31
C TYR A 598 -8.56 -20.22 -28.80
N GLY A 599 -7.92 -20.56 -29.92
CA GLY A 599 -8.17 -21.84 -30.60
C GLY A 599 -9.62 -21.95 -31.05
N VAL A 600 -10.42 -22.78 -30.36
CA VAL A 600 -11.85 -22.95 -30.63
C VAL A 600 -12.75 -22.31 -29.58
N GLU A 601 -12.18 -21.80 -28.50
CA GLU A 601 -12.91 -21.32 -27.34
C GLU A 601 -13.10 -19.80 -27.42
N PRO A 602 -14.33 -19.28 -27.36
CA PRO A 602 -14.58 -17.84 -27.33
C PRO A 602 -13.99 -17.21 -26.05
N VAL A 603 -13.36 -16.05 -26.20
CA VAL A 603 -12.70 -15.33 -25.09
C VAL A 603 -13.19 -13.90 -24.90
N LEU A 604 -13.75 -13.31 -25.97
CA LEU A 604 -14.32 -11.97 -25.98
C LEU A 604 -15.58 -11.97 -26.85
N GLY A 605 -16.68 -11.42 -26.33
CA GLY A 605 -17.94 -11.36 -27.04
C GLY A 605 -18.73 -10.11 -26.70
N CYS A 606 -19.65 -9.72 -27.57
CA CYS A 606 -20.56 -8.61 -27.35
C CYS A 606 -22.01 -8.93 -27.72
N LYS A 607 -22.94 -8.08 -27.29
CA LYS A 607 -24.36 -8.17 -27.60
C LYS A 607 -25.00 -6.79 -27.57
N GLU A 608 -25.94 -6.56 -28.48
CA GLU A 608 -26.74 -5.33 -28.55
C GLU A 608 -28.22 -5.63 -28.28
N GLY A 609 -28.84 -4.83 -27.41
CA GLY A 609 -30.22 -4.96 -27.00
C GLY A 609 -31.17 -4.24 -27.95
N VAL A 610 -32.47 -4.56 -27.86
CA VAL A 610 -33.50 -4.00 -28.77
C VAL A 610 -33.58 -2.47 -28.71
N GLN A 611 -33.30 -1.88 -27.54
CA GLN A 611 -33.29 -0.42 -27.33
C GLN A 611 -31.89 0.21 -27.45
N GLY A 612 -30.91 -0.52 -27.97
CA GLY A 612 -29.53 -0.05 -28.15
C GLY A 612 -28.61 -0.27 -26.96
N GLY A 613 -29.04 -1.04 -25.95
CA GLY A 613 -28.17 -1.45 -24.84
C GLY A 613 -26.98 -2.25 -25.32
N LYS A 614 -25.81 -2.06 -24.72
CA LYS A 614 -24.56 -2.66 -25.19
C LYS A 614 -23.91 -3.46 -24.09
N LEU A 615 -23.45 -4.66 -24.41
CA LEU A 615 -22.78 -5.55 -23.49
C LEU A 615 -21.51 -6.10 -24.13
N VAL A 616 -20.40 -6.06 -23.42
CA VAL A 616 -19.15 -6.76 -23.76
C VAL A 616 -18.76 -7.62 -22.56
N VAL A 617 -18.32 -8.86 -22.81
CA VAL A 617 -17.88 -9.80 -21.77
C VAL A 617 -16.53 -10.39 -22.16
N THR A 618 -15.58 -10.38 -21.23
CA THR A 618 -14.27 -11.03 -21.33
C THR A 618 -13.90 -11.67 -20.00
N GLY A 619 -13.23 -12.82 -20.04
CA GLY A 619 -12.76 -13.52 -18.85
C GLY A 619 -11.28 -13.31 -18.54
N SER A 620 -10.70 -12.21 -19.00
CA SER A 620 -9.36 -11.79 -18.63
C SER A 620 -9.31 -10.28 -18.39
N ASN A 621 -8.67 -9.87 -17.29
CA ASN A 621 -8.34 -8.48 -16.98
C ASN A 621 -6.94 -8.05 -17.48
N PHE A 622 -6.08 -8.99 -17.90
CA PHE A 622 -4.68 -8.75 -18.33
C PHE A 622 -4.51 -7.84 -19.56
N MET A 623 -5.58 -7.59 -20.31
CA MET A 623 -5.59 -6.58 -21.39
C MET A 623 -5.81 -5.15 -20.85
N LEU A 624 -6.23 -5.02 -19.59
CA LEU A 624 -6.58 -3.76 -18.93
C LEU A 624 -5.66 -3.44 -17.74
N ASP A 625 -4.89 -4.40 -17.25
CA ASP A 625 -3.98 -4.12 -16.14
C ASP A 625 -2.80 -3.24 -16.57
N ASN A 626 -2.06 -2.77 -15.57
CA ASN A 626 -0.93 -1.86 -15.79
C ASN A 626 0.12 -2.46 -16.73
N TYR A 627 0.40 -3.76 -16.60
CA TYR A 627 1.38 -4.45 -17.44
C TYR A 627 0.94 -4.52 -18.91
N GLY A 628 -0.32 -4.90 -19.13
CA GLY A 628 -0.92 -5.01 -20.44
C GLY A 628 -0.97 -3.67 -21.17
N LEU A 629 -1.28 -2.58 -20.48
CA LEU A 629 -1.36 -1.26 -21.10
C LEU A 629 -0.02 -0.55 -21.27
N LEU A 630 0.99 -0.92 -20.47
CA LEU A 630 2.37 -0.47 -20.66
C LEU A 630 3.14 -1.31 -21.70
N GLY A 631 2.53 -2.38 -22.23
CA GLY A 631 3.18 -3.28 -23.19
C GLY A 631 4.35 -4.06 -22.58
N LEU A 632 4.23 -4.44 -21.31
CA LEU A 632 5.28 -5.13 -20.55
C LEU A 632 5.18 -6.65 -20.62
N TYR A 633 4.04 -7.19 -21.05
CA TYR A 633 3.90 -8.60 -21.40
C TYR A 633 4.59 -8.93 -22.73
N GLU A 634 4.92 -10.21 -22.93
CA GLU A 634 5.58 -10.66 -24.15
C GLU A 634 4.61 -10.77 -25.33
N GLY A 635 4.85 -10.01 -26.40
CA GLY A 635 4.15 -10.18 -27.67
C GLY A 635 3.72 -8.85 -28.29
N PRO A 636 3.36 -8.83 -29.59
CA PRO A 636 2.67 -7.68 -30.17
C PRO A 636 1.21 -7.67 -29.71
N ASP A 637 0.76 -6.55 -29.17
CA ASP A 637 -0.61 -6.36 -28.74
C ASP A 637 -1.17 -4.99 -29.17
N ASP A 638 -2.49 -4.90 -29.09
CA ASP A 638 -3.28 -3.69 -29.30
C ASP A 638 -4.23 -3.49 -28.07
N ASN A 639 -3.76 -3.80 -26.86
CA ASN A 639 -4.55 -3.80 -25.61
C ASN A 639 -5.27 -2.46 -25.39
N ALA A 640 -4.52 -1.36 -25.41
CA ALA A 640 -5.08 0.00 -25.22
C ALA A 640 -6.10 0.36 -26.30
N VAL A 641 -5.84 -0.04 -27.55
CA VAL A 641 -6.77 0.21 -28.68
C VAL A 641 -8.07 -0.55 -28.44
N LEU A 642 -7.99 -1.83 -28.08
CA LEU A 642 -9.17 -2.66 -27.80
C LEU A 642 -9.96 -2.11 -26.60
N ALA A 643 -9.27 -1.81 -25.49
CA ALA A 643 -9.88 -1.31 -24.26
C ALA A 643 -10.67 0.00 -24.50
N VAL A 644 -10.05 1.00 -25.14
CA VAL A 644 -10.70 2.28 -25.45
C VAL A 644 -11.88 2.07 -26.40
N ARG A 645 -11.74 1.22 -27.43
CA ARG A 645 -12.83 0.97 -28.38
C ARG A 645 -14.02 0.26 -27.74
N ILE A 646 -13.79 -0.68 -26.81
CA ILE A 646 -14.86 -1.30 -26.03
C ILE A 646 -15.60 -0.23 -25.24
N VAL A 647 -14.88 0.60 -24.48
CA VAL A 647 -15.50 1.66 -23.65
C VAL A 647 -16.26 2.65 -24.51
N LEU A 648 -15.67 3.18 -25.59
CA LEU A 648 -16.34 4.13 -26.49
C LEU A 648 -17.57 3.50 -27.18
N TRP A 649 -17.51 2.21 -27.52
CA TRP A 649 -18.67 1.52 -28.08
C TRP A 649 -19.77 1.39 -27.05
N CYS A 650 -19.47 0.88 -25.84
CA CYS A 650 -20.42 0.78 -24.75
C CYS A 650 -21.05 2.14 -24.41
N ALA A 651 -20.26 3.22 -24.37
CA ALA A 651 -20.72 4.58 -24.09
C ALA A 651 -21.48 5.25 -25.25
N GLY A 652 -21.66 4.55 -26.40
CA GLY A 652 -22.41 5.11 -27.54
C GLY A 652 -21.66 6.15 -28.38
N VAL A 653 -20.39 6.41 -28.10
CA VAL A 653 -19.54 7.36 -28.85
C VAL A 653 -19.03 6.76 -30.16
N LEU A 654 -18.68 5.47 -30.13
CA LEU A 654 -18.25 4.72 -31.32
C LEU A 654 -19.47 4.01 -31.94
N ILE A 655 -19.87 4.43 -33.13
CA ILE A 655 -21.08 3.96 -33.87
C ILE A 655 -20.70 3.37 -35.21
#